data_AF-A0A701XUJ0-F1
#
_entry.id   AF-A0A701XUJ0-F1
#
_cell.length_a   1.000
_cell.length_b   1.000
_cell.length_c   1.000
_cell.angle_alpha   90.00
_cell.angle_beta   90.00
_cell.angle_gamma   90.00
#
_symmetry.space_group_name_H-M   'P 1'
#
loop_
_entity.id
_entity.type
_entity.pdbx_description
1 polymer ?
#
loop_
_entity_poly.entity_id
_entity_poly.type
_entity_poly.pdbx_seq_one_letter_code
_entity_poly.pdbx_strand_id
1 'polypeptide(L)'
;MSKIPWYLGQFDRRNYQSYLKAIAQETPDGWRTIENPKKLFPRTGEVEFNEADALQLRKGEWAAFHVGLGTRNRVQAKHARRIYPYYDLSSGQSLLEARRQLSFDGITTDGEPGLWAIRFGPDGLILANLAESKSGCLNLSISQNVYEYDFREGDVISVSGISVNGKLFYMPNVNVSPARIHDWTPDKQYIEYIIQLISCADSTAAIASWLQVHTNEQNGKLTSGVDALLAAAQMLRSGELAKKLEEEDSLTRQFTEAVLKDQHIARLLDHQIQNIAEEERVALRIEQHKGLDKEFSAERLRRREAIEREMAAFDKTRKSEIEEEIAQLWQLEEEKLQTDFAEKKANIEQTLKQEKAYLESEISRLKDANVDLCTQNENQRQILASLACEHEVFLASLTDAEERTAQAQTELEKMDIAIAEKARRMAYSAIPEVRLPAQARVISCEEFGHTVRENKLLTSDGKLLMAQFLALMLAGECPLLYGPETQDFLAIAASLISSGRTIRQIADPTMITGEDLWVRAGNKMATPLYQGLLLSEASCPRTILAVIERVECSAARFWLPALKDRLYGGDLPRRFLICGTIENEDCEEAEKLKEQHLRLRMENVVIQNAIALSPLHLSSENHSELDPGAASQGSLPDKLAIADKISAGRLDLTNTLRAMRTAHEAVPLDNENKTHQKRLVDLYADLQNNELYAQ
;
A
#
# COMPACT_ATOMS: atom_id res chain seq x y z
N MET A 1 9.78 99.46 -5.66
CA MET A 1 10.00 98.13 -5.04
C MET A 1 8.86 97.23 -5.48
N SER A 2 9.14 96.28 -6.36
CA SER A 2 8.16 95.33 -6.88
C SER A 2 7.60 94.51 -5.71
N LYS A 3 6.29 94.63 -5.44
CA LYS A 3 5.61 93.76 -4.48
C LYS A 3 5.86 92.31 -4.92
N ILE A 4 6.49 91.53 -4.05
CA ILE A 4 6.66 90.09 -4.29
C ILE A 4 5.25 89.50 -4.36
N PRO A 5 4.86 88.82 -5.45
CA PRO A 5 3.51 88.29 -5.57
C PRO A 5 3.27 87.19 -4.53
N TRP A 6 2.05 87.10 -4.04
CA TRP A 6 1.61 85.92 -3.29
C TRP A 6 1.29 84.78 -4.26
N TYR A 7 1.57 83.56 -3.82
CA TYR A 7 1.23 82.32 -4.51
C TYR A 7 0.32 81.49 -3.62
N LEU A 8 -0.57 80.75 -4.24
CA LEU A 8 -1.57 79.92 -3.59
C LEU A 8 -1.30 78.47 -4.00
N GLY A 9 -1.17 77.57 -3.02
CA GLY A 9 -0.79 76.20 -3.33
C GLY A 9 -1.22 75.18 -2.29
N GLN A 10 -1.20 73.92 -2.71
CA GLN A 10 -1.57 72.79 -1.87
C GLN A 10 -0.32 72.13 -1.30
N PHE A 11 -0.36 71.84 0.00
CA PHE A 11 0.73 71.20 0.72
C PHE A 11 0.78 69.71 0.43
N ASP A 12 1.97 69.22 0.14
CA ASP A 12 2.23 67.81 -0.12
C ASP A 12 3.60 67.43 0.45
N ARG A 13 3.73 66.18 0.90
CA ARG A 13 4.93 65.67 1.57
C ARG A 13 5.33 64.36 0.93
N ARG A 14 6.57 64.30 0.42
CA ARG A 14 7.19 63.08 -0.11
C ARG A 14 8.46 62.81 0.68
N ASN A 15 8.52 61.63 1.28
CA ASN A 15 9.62 61.19 2.15
C ASN A 15 9.80 62.17 3.35
N TYR A 16 10.93 62.88 3.36
CA TYR A 16 11.34 63.83 4.40
C TYR A 16 11.37 65.29 3.91
N GLN A 17 10.84 65.57 2.72
CA GLN A 17 10.75 66.92 2.16
C GLN A 17 9.29 67.34 1.99
N SER A 18 9.01 68.57 2.39
CA SER A 18 7.68 69.16 2.35
C SER A 18 7.68 70.28 1.32
N TYR A 19 6.64 70.34 0.50
CA TYR A 19 6.57 71.26 -0.61
C TYR A 19 5.13 71.75 -0.85
N LEU A 20 5.04 72.95 -1.43
CA LEU A 20 3.79 73.58 -1.85
C LEU A 20 3.73 73.57 -3.38
N LYS A 21 2.67 72.95 -3.93
CA LYS A 21 2.38 73.01 -5.37
C LYS A 21 1.70 74.34 -5.66
N ALA A 22 2.40 75.26 -6.32
CA ALA A 22 1.85 76.56 -6.69
C ALA A 22 0.80 76.39 -7.79
N ILE A 23 -0.44 76.79 -7.51
CA ILE A 23 -1.62 76.63 -8.38
C ILE A 23 -2.09 77.98 -8.90
N ALA A 24 -2.04 79.02 -8.08
CA ALA A 24 -2.44 80.37 -8.47
C ALA A 24 -1.42 81.41 -8.00
N GLN A 25 -1.41 82.55 -8.67
CA GLN A 25 -0.58 83.71 -8.36
C GLN A 25 -1.47 84.95 -8.24
N GLU A 26 -1.14 85.80 -7.27
CA GLU A 26 -1.73 87.13 -7.14
C GLU A 26 -1.19 88.05 -8.23
N THR A 27 -2.10 88.59 -9.03
CA THR A 27 -1.82 89.59 -10.06
C THR A 27 -2.53 90.90 -9.73
N PRO A 28 -2.18 92.04 -10.35
CA PRO A 28 -2.88 93.31 -10.13
C PRO A 28 -4.40 93.25 -10.38
N ASP A 29 -4.84 92.31 -11.24
CA ASP A 29 -6.24 92.08 -11.60
C ASP A 29 -6.92 91.00 -10.74
N GLY A 30 -6.31 90.58 -9.63
CA GLY A 30 -6.78 89.51 -8.76
C GLY A 30 -6.00 88.20 -8.89
N TRP A 31 -6.51 87.14 -8.27
CA TRP A 31 -5.85 85.83 -8.27
C TRP A 31 -6.13 85.05 -9.55
N ARG A 32 -5.08 84.62 -10.23
CA ARG A 32 -5.17 83.85 -11.49
C ARG A 32 -4.44 82.53 -11.40
N THR A 33 -5.01 81.51 -12.04
CA THR A 33 -4.43 80.17 -12.13
C THR A 33 -3.15 80.19 -12.96
N ILE A 34 -2.13 79.43 -12.54
CA ILE A 34 -0.86 79.29 -13.23
C ILE A 34 -1.00 78.18 -14.28
N GLU A 35 -0.99 78.54 -15.58
CA GLU A 35 -1.16 77.57 -16.67
C GLU A 35 -0.02 76.54 -16.77
N ASN A 36 1.22 76.93 -16.44
CA ASN A 36 2.36 76.02 -16.47
C ASN A 36 3.35 76.26 -15.31
N PRO A 37 3.13 75.62 -14.15
CA PRO A 37 3.97 75.79 -12.95
C PRO A 37 5.44 75.46 -13.17
N LYS A 38 5.76 74.53 -14.08
CA LYS A 38 7.13 74.09 -14.40
C LYS A 38 7.95 75.18 -15.10
N LYS A 39 7.30 76.17 -15.71
CA LYS A 39 7.96 77.33 -16.34
C LYS A 39 8.41 78.36 -15.29
N LEU A 40 7.68 78.48 -14.18
CA LEU A 40 7.98 79.42 -13.10
C LEU A 40 8.90 78.82 -12.02
N PHE A 41 8.81 77.51 -11.77
CA PHE A 41 9.61 76.81 -10.76
C PHE A 41 10.31 75.56 -11.36
N PRO A 42 11.65 75.53 -11.49
CA PRO A 42 12.36 74.46 -12.19
C PRO A 42 12.22 73.06 -11.56
N ARG A 43 12.24 72.03 -12.41
CA ARG A 43 12.22 70.56 -12.17
C ARG A 43 10.87 69.88 -11.85
N THR A 44 9.97 70.45 -11.05
CA THR A 44 8.63 69.83 -10.81
C THR A 44 7.45 70.80 -10.69
N GLY A 45 7.68 72.13 -10.69
CA GLY A 45 6.60 73.10 -10.43
C GLY A 45 6.26 73.26 -8.94
N GLU A 46 7.11 72.74 -8.05
CA GLU A 46 6.91 72.66 -6.60
C GLU A 46 7.88 73.63 -5.89
N VAL A 47 7.44 74.24 -4.78
CA VAL A 47 8.23 75.16 -3.95
C VAL A 47 8.51 74.51 -2.60
N GLU A 48 9.78 74.46 -2.16
CA GLU A 48 10.13 73.80 -0.90
C GLU A 48 9.54 74.56 0.30
N PHE A 49 8.96 73.82 1.25
CA PHE A 49 8.37 74.34 2.47
C PHE A 49 9.14 73.80 3.68
N ASN A 50 9.58 74.69 4.57
CA ASN A 50 10.32 74.30 5.77
C ASN A 50 9.35 74.01 6.91
N GLU A 51 9.28 72.77 7.39
CA GLU A 51 8.41 72.39 8.53
C GLU A 51 8.83 73.01 9.87
N ALA A 52 10.02 73.64 9.94
CA ALA A 52 10.45 74.39 11.12
C ALA A 52 9.77 75.77 11.26
N ASP A 53 9.04 76.24 10.24
CA ASP A 53 8.17 77.41 10.35
C ASP A 53 6.93 77.08 11.19
N ALA A 54 6.41 78.04 11.97
CA ALA A 54 5.34 77.86 12.96
C ALA A 54 3.99 77.32 12.43
N LEU A 55 3.88 77.04 11.13
CA LEU A 55 2.67 76.60 10.45
C LEU A 55 2.77 75.11 10.09
N GLN A 56 2.23 74.24 10.93
CA GLN A 56 2.13 72.80 10.65
C GLN A 56 0.99 72.53 9.67
N LEU A 57 1.27 72.11 8.44
CA LEU A 57 0.25 71.80 7.42
C LEU A 57 0.11 70.28 7.23
N ARG A 58 -1.13 69.80 7.02
CA ARG A 58 -1.39 68.40 6.63
C ARG A 58 -1.43 68.26 5.12
N LYS A 59 -1.11 67.06 4.62
CA LYS A 59 -1.17 66.74 3.18
C LYS A 59 -2.56 67.07 2.64
N GLY A 60 -2.63 67.89 1.59
CA GLY A 60 -3.87 68.35 0.97
C GLY A 60 -4.38 69.71 1.48
N GLU A 61 -3.83 70.26 2.56
CA GLU A 61 -4.20 71.60 3.05
C GLU A 61 -3.66 72.70 2.14
N TRP A 62 -4.35 73.85 2.14
CA TRP A 62 -4.04 74.99 1.29
C TRP A 62 -3.26 76.06 2.06
N ALA A 63 -2.30 76.68 1.39
CA ALA A 63 -1.55 77.81 1.91
C ALA A 63 -1.30 78.89 0.86
N ALA A 64 -1.34 80.15 1.30
CA ALA A 64 -0.82 81.29 0.56
C ALA A 64 0.62 81.55 1.03
N PHE A 65 1.57 81.82 0.12
CA PHE A 65 2.97 82.01 0.46
C PHE A 65 3.69 82.95 -0.51
N HIS A 66 4.78 83.56 -0.04
CA HIS A 66 5.75 84.22 -0.91
C HIS A 66 6.85 83.26 -1.33
N VAL A 67 7.42 83.52 -2.50
CA VAL A 67 8.54 82.73 -3.01
C VAL A 67 9.85 83.50 -2.82
N GLY A 68 10.83 82.87 -2.20
CA GLY A 68 12.18 83.40 -2.03
C GLY A 68 13.27 82.35 -2.29
N LEU A 69 14.53 82.78 -2.23
CA LEU A 69 15.68 81.88 -2.31
C LEU A 69 15.86 81.14 -0.98
N GLY A 70 15.97 79.80 -1.06
CA GLY A 70 16.26 78.90 0.05
C GLY A 70 17.70 78.39 0.07
N THR A 71 18.00 77.49 1.01
CA THR A 71 19.32 76.84 1.11
C THR A 71 19.59 75.95 -0.12
N ARG A 72 20.80 76.02 -0.68
CA ARG A 72 21.24 75.28 -1.89
C ARG A 72 20.58 75.69 -3.23
N ASN A 73 20.33 76.99 -3.45
CA ASN A 73 19.77 77.55 -4.70
C ASN A 73 18.39 76.98 -5.12
N ARG A 74 17.63 76.43 -4.18
CA ARG A 74 16.25 76.00 -4.40
C ARG A 74 15.28 77.11 -4.06
N VAL A 75 14.13 77.07 -4.70
CA VAL A 75 13.03 78.01 -4.48
C VAL A 75 12.27 77.57 -3.23
N GLN A 76 12.16 78.45 -2.24
CA GLN A 76 11.58 78.15 -0.93
C GLN A 76 10.42 79.10 -0.61
N ALA A 77 9.36 78.55 -0.02
CA ALA A 77 8.22 79.29 0.47
C ALA A 77 8.62 80.07 1.73
N LYS A 78 8.27 81.36 1.77
CA LYS A 78 8.45 82.24 2.92
C LYS A 78 7.11 82.89 3.28
N HIS A 79 6.95 83.23 4.55
CA HIS A 79 5.75 83.91 5.06
C HIS A 79 4.44 83.19 4.72
N ALA A 80 4.43 81.85 4.80
CA ALA A 80 3.24 81.06 4.49
C ALA A 80 2.11 81.32 5.49
N ARG A 81 0.88 81.37 4.98
CA ARG A 81 -0.37 81.50 5.73
C ARG A 81 -1.30 80.39 5.33
N ARG A 82 -1.91 79.72 6.31
CA ARG A 82 -2.94 78.72 6.03
C ARG A 82 -4.19 79.44 5.52
N ILE A 83 -4.78 78.87 4.48
CA ILE A 83 -6.04 79.33 3.91
C ILE A 83 -6.99 78.14 3.83
N TYR A 84 -8.28 78.41 3.86
CA TYR A 84 -9.31 77.38 3.92
C TYR A 84 -10.23 77.49 2.72
N PRO A 85 -10.68 76.38 2.11
CA PRO A 85 -11.79 76.42 1.19
C PRO A 85 -13.01 77.11 1.85
N TYR A 86 -13.63 78.03 1.13
CA TYR A 86 -14.72 78.87 1.64
C TYR A 86 -16.07 78.43 1.08
N TYR A 87 -17.08 78.36 1.95
CA TYR A 87 -18.47 78.12 1.57
C TYR A 87 -19.41 79.05 2.33
N ASP A 88 -20.42 79.58 1.63
CA ASP A 88 -21.33 80.58 2.18
C ASP A 88 -22.72 79.96 2.43
N LEU A 89 -23.10 79.84 3.70
CA LEU A 89 -24.42 79.42 4.17
C LEU A 89 -25.23 80.59 4.75
N SER A 90 -24.84 81.85 4.51
CA SER A 90 -25.50 83.03 5.08
C SER A 90 -26.96 83.23 4.66
N SER A 91 -27.44 82.53 3.63
CA SER A 91 -28.83 82.57 3.16
C SER A 91 -29.81 81.75 4.04
N GLY A 92 -29.33 80.83 4.88
CA GLY A 92 -30.14 80.02 5.82
C GLY A 92 -29.92 80.47 7.27
N GLN A 93 -30.43 81.66 7.61
CA GLN A 93 -30.04 82.45 8.78
C GLN A 93 -30.45 81.85 10.15
N SER A 94 -29.69 80.85 10.64
CA SER A 94 -29.33 80.68 12.05
C SER A 94 -28.23 79.62 12.21
N LEU A 95 -27.45 79.67 13.31
CA LEU A 95 -26.44 78.64 13.62
C LEU A 95 -27.03 77.22 13.70
N LEU A 96 -28.31 77.11 14.07
CA LEU A 96 -29.03 75.83 14.19
C LEU A 96 -29.34 75.22 12.81
N GLU A 97 -29.72 76.04 11.84
CA GLU A 97 -29.93 75.60 10.46
C GLU A 97 -28.62 75.18 9.81
N ALA A 98 -27.54 75.94 10.05
CA ALA A 98 -26.19 75.55 9.63
C ALA A 98 -25.78 74.20 10.27
N ARG A 99 -26.07 73.98 11.56
CA ARG A 99 -25.82 72.70 12.22
C ARG A 99 -26.60 71.55 11.57
N ARG A 100 -27.88 71.74 11.29
CA ARG A 100 -28.73 70.72 10.63
C ARG A 100 -28.19 70.37 9.25
N GLN A 101 -27.92 71.39 8.43
CA GLN A 101 -27.38 71.21 7.09
C GLN A 101 -26.05 70.45 7.12
N LEU A 102 -25.14 70.81 8.01
CA LEU A 102 -23.82 70.20 8.08
C LEU A 102 -23.79 68.81 8.73
N SER A 103 -24.77 68.49 9.57
CA SER A 103 -24.83 67.21 10.30
C SER A 103 -25.64 66.14 9.55
N PHE A 104 -26.66 66.53 8.78
CA PHE A 104 -27.62 65.61 8.17
C PHE A 104 -27.69 65.72 6.65
N ASP A 105 -27.92 66.93 6.12
CA ASP A 105 -28.24 67.12 4.71
C ASP A 105 -26.98 67.17 3.82
N GLY A 106 -25.86 67.61 4.39
CA GLY A 106 -24.57 67.76 3.74
C GLY A 106 -24.47 68.98 2.82
N ILE A 107 -23.23 69.29 2.42
CA ILE A 107 -22.94 70.30 1.40
C ILE A 107 -22.54 69.60 0.09
N THR A 108 -23.17 70.00 -1.01
CA THR A 108 -22.89 69.51 -2.37
C THR A 108 -21.92 70.43 -3.10
N THR A 109 -20.66 70.49 -2.65
CA THR A 109 -19.59 71.25 -3.33
C THR A 109 -18.58 70.32 -3.98
N ASP A 110 -18.04 70.72 -5.13
CA ASP A 110 -16.94 70.04 -5.84
C ASP A 110 -15.60 70.26 -5.09
N GLY A 111 -15.51 69.74 -3.87
CA GLY A 111 -14.41 70.01 -2.94
C GLY A 111 -13.90 68.77 -2.23
N GLU A 112 -12.63 68.81 -1.81
CA GLU A 112 -11.99 67.72 -1.07
C GLU A 112 -12.37 67.77 0.42
N PRO A 113 -12.49 66.60 1.09
CA PRO A 113 -12.71 66.55 2.54
C PRO A 113 -11.52 67.18 3.29
N GLY A 114 -11.81 67.87 4.40
CA GLY A 114 -10.80 68.58 5.18
C GLY A 114 -11.39 69.74 5.99
N LEU A 115 -10.54 70.70 6.39
CA LEU A 115 -10.97 71.88 7.14
C LEU A 115 -11.51 72.96 6.20
N TRP A 116 -12.77 73.36 6.39
CA TRP A 116 -13.47 74.38 5.61
C TRP A 116 -13.80 75.60 6.47
N ALA A 117 -13.78 76.77 5.85
CA ALA A 117 -14.30 78.02 6.43
C ALA A 117 -15.74 78.22 5.92
N ILE A 118 -16.69 78.16 6.83
CA ILE A 118 -18.12 78.19 6.50
C ILE A 118 -18.74 79.42 7.15
N ARG A 119 -19.30 80.32 6.35
CA ARG A 119 -20.02 81.49 6.85
C ARG A 119 -21.45 81.12 7.19
N PHE A 120 -21.92 81.54 8.36
CA PHE A 120 -23.30 81.41 8.78
C PHE A 120 -23.79 82.78 9.28
N GLY A 121 -24.95 83.22 8.79
CA GLY A 121 -25.42 84.58 9.03
C GLY A 121 -24.49 85.68 8.46
N PRO A 122 -24.71 86.95 8.83
CA PRO A 122 -23.98 88.08 8.25
C PRO A 122 -22.52 88.16 8.73
N ASP A 123 -22.26 87.89 10.02
CA ASP A 123 -20.96 88.18 10.64
C ASP A 123 -20.25 86.94 11.22
N GLY A 124 -20.87 85.76 11.14
CA GLY A 124 -20.35 84.52 11.75
C GLY A 124 -19.60 83.62 10.78
N LEU A 125 -18.44 83.13 11.20
CA LEU A 125 -17.65 82.13 10.48
C LEU A 125 -17.29 80.96 11.41
N ILE A 126 -17.43 79.72 10.94
CA ILE A 126 -16.89 78.54 11.62
C ILE A 126 -15.79 77.88 10.81
N LEU A 127 -14.80 77.31 11.50
CA LEU A 127 -13.84 76.38 10.91
C LEU A 127 -14.27 74.95 11.25
N ALA A 128 -14.72 74.20 10.25
CA ALA A 128 -15.31 72.88 10.42
C ALA A 128 -14.56 71.83 9.59
N ASN A 129 -14.31 70.66 10.18
CA ASN A 129 -13.71 69.53 9.46
C ASN A 129 -14.80 68.68 8.79
N LEU A 130 -14.87 68.73 7.47
CA LEU A 130 -15.86 68.02 6.67
C LEU A 130 -15.27 66.72 6.09
N ALA A 131 -16.03 65.64 6.15
CA ALA A 131 -15.73 64.34 5.55
C ALA A 131 -16.80 63.98 4.52
N GLU A 132 -16.40 63.20 3.52
CA GLU A 132 -17.30 62.73 2.48
C GLU A 132 -18.23 61.63 3.03
N SER A 133 -19.53 61.81 2.84
CA SER A 133 -20.57 60.84 3.16
C SER A 133 -20.80 59.86 2.00
N LYS A 134 -21.45 58.72 2.26
CA LYS A 134 -21.74 57.70 1.24
C LYS A 134 -22.59 58.23 0.06
N SER A 135 -23.30 59.34 0.25
CA SER A 135 -24.10 60.02 -0.78
C SER A 135 -23.31 61.04 -1.61
N GLY A 136 -22.00 61.16 -1.41
CA GLY A 136 -21.14 62.12 -2.12
C GLY A 136 -21.27 63.57 -1.62
N CYS A 137 -21.95 63.80 -0.49
CA CYS A 137 -22.04 65.12 0.16
C CYS A 137 -21.00 65.25 1.28
N LEU A 138 -20.49 66.46 1.54
CA LEU A 138 -19.56 66.73 2.63
C LEU A 138 -20.31 67.04 3.94
N ASN A 139 -20.07 66.24 4.97
CA ASN A 139 -20.71 66.32 6.29
C ASN A 139 -19.67 66.52 7.41
N LEU A 140 -20.07 67.00 8.59
CA LEU A 140 -19.18 67.14 9.75
C LEU A 140 -18.59 65.81 10.20
N SER A 141 -17.27 65.77 10.41
CA SER A 141 -16.54 64.54 10.77
C SER A 141 -16.50 64.24 12.27
N ILE A 142 -16.31 65.24 13.15
CA ILE A 142 -16.23 65.08 14.61
C ILE A 142 -16.76 66.36 15.29
N SER A 143 -17.77 66.22 16.16
CA SER A 143 -18.56 67.33 16.71
C SER A 143 -18.51 67.35 18.25
N GLN A 144 -17.58 68.11 18.82
CA GLN A 144 -17.63 68.40 20.26
C GLN A 144 -17.43 69.88 20.58
N ASN A 145 -16.50 70.60 19.93
CA ASN A 145 -16.37 72.06 20.12
C ASN A 145 -16.10 72.76 18.80
N VAL A 146 -17.08 73.49 18.27
CA VAL A 146 -16.95 74.30 17.05
C VAL A 146 -16.71 75.76 17.43
N TYR A 147 -15.61 76.31 16.93
CA TYR A 147 -15.17 77.66 17.23
C TYR A 147 -15.75 78.66 16.21
N GLU A 148 -16.39 79.70 16.71
CA GLU A 148 -16.90 80.82 15.93
C GLU A 148 -15.85 81.94 15.85
N TYR A 149 -15.70 82.52 14.67
CA TYR A 149 -14.82 83.64 14.36
C TYR A 149 -15.63 84.74 13.66
N ASP A 150 -15.19 85.99 13.82
CA ASP A 150 -15.78 87.12 13.11
C ASP A 150 -15.45 87.04 11.62
N PHE A 151 -16.46 87.12 10.77
CA PHE A 151 -16.32 87.11 9.32
C PHE A 151 -15.90 88.48 8.79
N ARG A 152 -14.95 88.49 7.86
CA ARG A 152 -14.56 89.68 7.09
C ARG A 152 -14.59 89.37 5.60
N GLU A 153 -15.41 90.10 4.86
CA GLU A 153 -15.58 89.87 3.43
C GLU A 153 -14.29 90.11 2.63
N GLY A 154 -13.46 91.05 3.06
CA GLY A 154 -12.15 91.34 2.43
C GLY A 154 -11.11 90.22 2.56
N ASP A 155 -11.35 89.21 3.38
CA ASP A 155 -10.46 88.06 3.58
C ASP A 155 -10.83 86.85 2.69
N VAL A 156 -11.89 86.98 1.86
CA VAL A 156 -12.28 85.99 0.86
C VAL A 156 -11.50 86.20 -0.44
N ILE A 157 -10.80 85.15 -0.86
CA ILE A 157 -10.00 85.08 -2.08
C ILE A 157 -10.79 84.31 -3.14
N SER A 158 -11.07 84.96 -4.26
CA SER A 158 -11.64 84.32 -5.45
C SER A 158 -10.54 84.05 -6.49
N VAL A 159 -10.40 82.79 -6.90
CA VAL A 159 -9.41 82.37 -7.90
C VAL A 159 -10.10 82.00 -9.21
N SER A 160 -9.78 82.77 -10.26
CA SER A 160 -10.33 82.56 -11.60
C SER A 160 -9.58 81.45 -12.35
N GLY A 161 -10.32 80.50 -12.94
CA GLY A 161 -9.79 79.50 -13.89
C GLY A 161 -9.54 78.08 -13.38
N ILE A 162 -9.91 77.74 -12.13
CA ILE A 162 -9.77 76.38 -11.57
C ILE A 162 -11.00 75.49 -11.86
N SER A 163 -12.19 76.09 -11.94
CA SER A 163 -13.47 75.43 -12.26
C SER A 163 -14.45 76.42 -12.88
N VAL A 164 -15.57 75.93 -13.46
CA VAL A 164 -16.59 76.75 -14.15
C VAL A 164 -17.19 77.86 -13.25
N ASN A 165 -17.17 77.68 -11.93
CA ASN A 165 -17.73 78.62 -10.96
C ASN A 165 -16.68 79.37 -10.11
N GLY A 166 -15.38 79.14 -10.35
CA GLY A 166 -14.30 79.67 -9.51
C GLY A 166 -14.24 79.00 -8.13
N LYS A 167 -13.03 78.88 -7.55
CA LYS A 167 -12.84 78.33 -6.20
C LYS A 167 -12.58 79.46 -5.22
N LEU A 168 -13.39 79.52 -4.15
CA LEU A 168 -13.29 80.53 -3.10
C LEU A 168 -12.46 79.99 -1.93
N PHE A 169 -11.59 80.83 -1.39
CA PHE A 169 -10.79 80.54 -0.19
C PHE A 169 -10.96 81.66 0.83
N TYR A 170 -10.80 81.34 2.11
CA TYR A 170 -10.77 82.30 3.20
C TYR A 170 -9.38 82.33 3.82
N MET A 171 -8.77 83.52 3.89
CA MET A 171 -7.46 83.74 4.51
C MET A 171 -7.63 84.54 5.80
N PRO A 172 -7.66 83.89 6.98
CA PRO A 172 -7.80 84.64 8.22
C PRO A 172 -6.56 85.48 8.50
N ASN A 173 -6.76 86.62 9.18
CA ASN A 173 -5.65 87.41 9.69
C ASN A 173 -4.93 86.68 10.85
N VAL A 174 -3.63 86.90 10.99
CA VAL A 174 -2.81 86.15 11.95
C VAL A 174 -3.17 86.57 13.39
N ASN A 175 -3.43 85.61 14.29
CA ASN A 175 -3.77 85.76 15.72
C ASN A 175 -5.22 86.14 16.08
N VAL A 176 -6.23 85.59 15.39
CA VAL A 176 -7.63 85.76 15.80
C VAL A 176 -8.05 84.69 16.81
N SER A 177 -8.39 85.12 18.03
CA SER A 177 -9.02 84.26 19.05
C SER A 177 -10.46 83.95 18.66
N PRO A 178 -10.97 82.74 18.94
CA PRO A 178 -12.37 82.43 18.68
C PRO A 178 -13.27 83.35 19.52
N ALA A 179 -14.30 83.90 18.88
CA ALA A 179 -15.29 84.77 19.51
C ALA A 179 -16.18 83.98 20.47
N ARG A 180 -16.57 82.76 20.08
CA ARG A 180 -17.42 81.84 20.88
C ARG A 180 -17.07 80.39 20.60
N ILE A 181 -17.40 79.52 21.55
CA ILE A 181 -17.25 78.06 21.44
C ILE A 181 -18.65 77.45 21.53
N HIS A 182 -19.03 76.69 20.51
CA HIS A 182 -20.33 76.01 20.44
C HIS A 182 -20.16 74.51 20.64
N ASP A 183 -20.92 73.94 21.57
CA ASP A 183 -21.00 72.50 21.77
C ASP A 183 -21.99 71.90 20.76
N TRP A 184 -21.48 71.08 19.84
CA TRP A 184 -22.24 70.43 18.78
C TRP A 184 -22.42 68.92 19.01
N THR A 185 -22.23 68.46 20.26
CA THR A 185 -22.42 67.05 20.65
C THR A 185 -23.78 66.50 20.14
N PRO A 186 -23.80 65.35 19.44
CA PRO A 186 -25.03 64.79 18.88
C PRO A 186 -26.07 64.51 19.97
N ASP A 187 -27.34 64.78 19.69
CA ASP A 187 -28.43 64.70 20.68
C ASP A 187 -28.51 63.32 21.36
N LYS A 188 -28.17 62.24 20.64
CA LYS A 188 -28.09 60.89 21.20
C LYS A 188 -27.03 60.75 22.31
N GLN A 189 -25.87 61.36 22.15
CA GLN A 189 -24.78 61.31 23.14
C GLN A 189 -25.02 62.26 24.32
N TYR A 190 -25.72 63.38 24.09
CA TYR A 190 -26.20 64.24 25.17
C TYR A 190 -27.29 63.55 25.99
N ILE A 191 -28.21 62.83 25.34
CA ILE A 191 -29.21 61.99 26.00
C ILE A 191 -28.54 60.84 26.77
N GLU A 192 -27.53 60.17 26.21
CA GLU A 192 -26.76 59.14 26.93
C GLU A 192 -25.99 59.70 28.13
N TYR A 193 -25.43 60.91 28.03
CA TYR A 193 -24.76 61.60 29.14
C TYR A 193 -25.75 62.04 30.25
N ILE A 194 -26.93 62.55 29.86
CA ILE A 194 -28.05 62.87 30.76
C ILE A 194 -28.58 61.58 31.42
N ILE A 195 -28.73 60.47 30.69
CA ILE A 195 -29.15 59.17 31.21
C ILE A 195 -28.11 58.62 32.20
N GLN A 196 -26.80 58.75 31.92
CA GLN A 196 -25.75 58.36 32.87
C GLN A 196 -25.80 59.17 34.18
N LEU A 197 -26.10 60.47 34.12
CA LEU A 197 -26.29 61.32 35.31
C LEU A 197 -27.61 61.01 36.06
N ILE A 198 -28.64 60.48 35.39
CA ILE A 198 -29.98 60.21 35.93
C ILE A 198 -30.21 58.70 36.19
N SER A 199 -29.15 57.94 36.48
CA SER A 199 -29.22 56.48 36.74
C SER A 199 -30.03 56.04 38.00
N CYS A 200 -30.97 56.86 38.50
CA CYS A 200 -31.89 56.56 39.60
C CYS A 200 -33.38 56.87 39.29
N ALA A 201 -33.82 57.06 38.04
CA ALA A 201 -35.25 57.33 37.75
C ALA A 201 -35.84 56.40 36.68
N ASP A 202 -36.81 55.57 37.08
CA ASP A 202 -37.38 54.45 36.29
C ASP A 202 -38.50 54.84 35.28
N SER A 203 -38.73 56.12 34.97
CA SER A 203 -39.68 56.51 33.90
C SER A 203 -39.56 57.96 33.40
N THR A 204 -40.06 58.23 32.20
CA THR A 204 -40.17 59.57 31.59
C THR A 204 -40.98 60.58 32.42
N ALA A 205 -42.01 60.11 33.13
CA ALA A 205 -42.78 60.93 34.08
C ALA A 205 -41.97 61.33 35.33
N ALA A 206 -41.08 60.45 35.80
CA ALA A 206 -40.16 60.77 36.89
C ALA A 206 -39.15 61.84 36.47
N ILE A 207 -38.68 61.81 35.23
CA ILE A 207 -37.76 62.83 34.67
C ILE A 207 -38.43 64.21 34.57
N ALA A 208 -39.68 64.29 34.12
CA ALA A 208 -40.44 65.55 34.09
C ALA A 208 -40.65 66.15 35.50
N SER A 209 -40.95 65.30 36.49
CA SER A 209 -41.06 65.73 37.89
C SER A 209 -39.72 66.17 38.48
N TRP A 210 -38.60 65.52 38.12
CA TRP A 210 -37.26 65.86 38.60
C TRP A 210 -36.77 67.20 38.04
N LEU A 211 -37.05 67.48 36.76
CA LEU A 211 -36.81 68.79 36.13
C LEU A 211 -37.70 69.90 36.74
N GLN A 212 -38.92 69.58 37.19
CA GLN A 212 -39.78 70.48 37.97
C GLN A 212 -39.27 70.72 39.41
N VAL A 213 -38.63 69.72 40.03
CA VAL A 213 -38.02 69.86 41.37
C VAL A 213 -36.77 70.73 41.30
N HIS A 214 -35.91 70.54 40.30
CA HIS A 214 -34.71 71.37 40.10
C HIS A 214 -35.02 72.83 39.72
N THR A 215 -36.17 73.10 39.10
CA THR A 215 -36.66 74.47 38.86
C THR A 215 -37.23 75.14 40.11
N ASN A 216 -37.72 74.37 41.08
CA ASN A 216 -38.28 74.89 42.34
C ASN A 216 -37.25 75.01 43.47
N GLU A 217 -36.28 74.09 43.58
CA GLU A 217 -35.29 74.07 44.67
C GLU A 217 -34.24 75.19 44.60
N GLN A 218 -33.97 75.76 43.42
CA GLN A 218 -33.07 76.94 43.27
C GLN A 218 -33.77 78.30 43.40
N ASN A 219 -35.09 78.35 43.60
CA ASN A 219 -35.81 79.60 43.89
C ASN A 219 -35.61 80.11 45.34
N GLY A 220 -34.79 79.42 46.15
CA GLY A 220 -34.37 79.88 47.47
C GLY A 220 -33.02 80.62 47.45
N LYS A 221 -33.06 81.93 47.16
CA LYS A 221 -31.96 82.93 47.37
C LYS A 221 -30.56 82.54 46.85
N LEU A 222 -30.13 83.10 45.73
CA LEU A 222 -28.70 83.33 45.46
C LEU A 222 -28.45 84.68 44.75
N THR A 223 -27.39 85.35 45.21
CA THR A 223 -26.93 86.70 44.88
C THR A 223 -26.24 86.78 43.52
N SER A 224 -26.25 87.99 42.94
CA SER A 224 -25.71 88.43 41.65
C SER A 224 -24.32 87.87 41.26
N GLY A 225 -24.23 87.26 40.07
CA GLY A 225 -22.99 86.93 39.35
C GLY A 225 -23.30 86.37 37.95
N VAL A 226 -22.37 86.53 36.99
CA VAL A 226 -22.54 86.24 35.55
C VAL A 226 -22.89 84.76 35.23
N ASP A 227 -22.74 83.84 36.19
CA ASP A 227 -23.24 82.46 36.10
C ASP A 227 -24.77 82.33 36.17
N ALA A 228 -25.49 83.40 36.59
CA ALA A 228 -26.95 83.40 36.70
C ALA A 228 -27.68 83.42 35.34
N LEU A 229 -27.07 83.96 34.27
CA LEU A 229 -27.67 83.96 32.93
C LEU A 229 -27.57 82.59 32.24
N LEU A 230 -26.50 81.84 32.53
CA LEU A 230 -26.28 80.51 31.98
C LEU A 230 -27.14 79.46 32.72
N ALA A 231 -27.30 79.62 34.05
CA ALA A 231 -28.25 78.86 34.85
C ALA A 231 -29.72 79.20 34.50
N ALA A 232 -30.06 80.47 34.24
CA ALA A 232 -31.41 80.87 33.81
C ALA A 232 -31.74 80.40 32.38
N ALA A 233 -30.77 80.38 31.46
CA ALA A 233 -30.96 79.84 30.12
C ALA A 233 -31.10 78.31 30.13
N GLN A 234 -30.37 77.61 31.02
CA GLN A 234 -30.54 76.18 31.26
C GLN A 234 -31.87 75.86 31.96
N MET A 235 -32.37 76.73 32.86
CA MET A 235 -33.71 76.64 33.46
C MET A 235 -34.85 76.82 32.44
N LEU A 236 -34.73 77.76 31.51
CA LEU A 236 -35.74 77.94 30.46
C LEU A 236 -35.72 76.79 29.46
N ARG A 237 -34.53 76.26 29.12
CA ARG A 237 -34.39 75.06 28.28
C ARG A 237 -34.96 73.81 28.92
N SER A 238 -34.73 73.59 30.22
CA SER A 238 -35.29 72.43 30.92
C SER A 238 -36.80 72.53 31.12
N GLY A 239 -37.33 73.74 31.33
CA GLY A 239 -38.77 74.00 31.40
C GLY A 239 -39.50 73.83 30.06
N GLU A 240 -38.94 74.32 28.95
CA GLU A 240 -39.50 74.10 27.61
C GLU A 240 -39.43 72.63 27.19
N LEU A 241 -38.35 71.94 27.55
CA LEU A 241 -38.19 70.51 27.27
C LEU A 241 -39.16 69.66 28.10
N ALA A 242 -39.37 70.00 29.38
CA ALA A 242 -40.37 69.36 30.22
C ALA A 242 -41.79 69.56 29.67
N LYS A 243 -42.12 70.77 29.21
CA LYS A 243 -43.44 71.08 28.64
C LYS A 243 -43.67 70.40 27.28
N LYS A 244 -42.65 70.35 26.41
CA LYS A 244 -42.72 69.59 25.16
C LYS A 244 -42.83 68.09 25.38
N LEU A 245 -42.12 67.55 26.37
CA LEU A 245 -42.25 66.14 26.76
C LEU A 245 -43.65 65.85 27.33
N GLU A 246 -44.24 66.75 28.10
CA GLU A 246 -45.59 66.59 28.64
C GLU A 246 -46.67 66.71 27.55
N GLU A 247 -46.48 67.63 26.58
CA GLU A 247 -47.35 67.76 25.40
C GLU A 247 -47.22 66.54 24.48
N GLU A 248 -46.01 66.03 24.22
CA GLU A 248 -45.80 64.80 23.45
C GLU A 248 -46.28 63.54 24.19
N ASP A 249 -46.11 63.44 25.50
CA ASP A 249 -46.67 62.35 26.31
C ASP A 249 -48.20 62.40 26.29
N SER A 250 -48.81 63.60 26.33
CA SER A 250 -50.25 63.76 26.17
C SER A 250 -50.74 63.37 24.77
N LEU A 251 -49.97 63.69 23.72
CA LEU A 251 -50.33 63.41 22.33
C LEU A 251 -50.13 61.93 22.00
N THR A 252 -49.08 61.30 22.53
CA THR A 252 -48.85 59.85 22.43
C THR A 252 -49.85 59.08 23.27
N ARG A 253 -50.29 59.59 24.43
CA ARG A 253 -51.39 58.99 25.21
C ARG A 253 -52.73 59.10 24.50
N GLN A 254 -53.03 60.23 23.86
CA GLN A 254 -54.21 60.39 23.01
C GLN A 254 -54.15 59.51 21.75
N PHE A 255 -52.97 59.38 21.13
CA PHE A 255 -52.76 58.51 19.98
C PHE A 255 -52.87 57.03 20.35
N THR A 256 -52.28 56.61 21.47
CA THR A 256 -52.41 55.22 21.98
C THR A 256 -53.84 54.91 22.41
N GLU A 257 -54.55 55.84 23.04
CA GLU A 257 -55.99 55.68 23.34
C GLU A 257 -56.85 55.62 22.06
N ALA A 258 -56.52 56.39 21.02
CA ALA A 258 -57.21 56.34 19.73
C ALA A 258 -56.92 55.03 18.98
N VAL A 259 -55.67 54.57 18.99
CA VAL A 259 -55.23 53.30 18.39
C VAL A 259 -55.81 52.09 19.13
N LEU A 260 -55.94 52.14 20.45
CA LEU A 260 -56.58 51.09 21.26
C LEU A 260 -58.11 51.04 21.09
N LYS A 261 -58.75 52.17 20.74
CA LYS A 261 -60.20 52.21 20.42
C LYS A 261 -60.51 51.69 19.01
N ASP A 262 -59.52 51.61 18.12
CA ASP A 262 -59.66 51.01 16.80
C ASP A 262 -59.45 49.48 16.86
N GLN A 263 -60.57 48.74 16.79
CA GLN A 263 -60.57 47.27 16.85
C GLN A 263 -59.78 46.60 15.73
N HIS A 264 -59.48 47.30 14.62
CA HIS A 264 -58.67 46.76 13.53
C HIS A 264 -57.18 46.78 13.88
N ILE A 265 -56.71 47.88 14.46
CA ILE A 265 -55.29 48.05 14.81
C ILE A 265 -54.93 47.17 16.02
N ALA A 266 -55.83 47.05 17.01
CA ALA A 266 -55.65 46.13 18.13
C ALA A 266 -55.46 44.67 17.66
N ARG A 267 -56.26 44.21 16.69
CA ARG A 267 -56.11 42.85 16.11
C ARG A 267 -54.80 42.67 15.34
N LEU A 268 -54.34 43.69 14.62
CA LEU A 268 -53.06 43.65 13.91
C LEU A 268 -51.88 43.61 14.89
N LEU A 269 -51.93 44.37 15.99
CA LEU A 269 -50.92 44.33 17.05
C LEU A 269 -50.91 42.97 17.76
N ASP A 270 -52.07 42.41 18.13
CA ASP A 270 -52.16 41.07 18.71
C ASP A 270 -51.58 40.00 17.77
N HIS A 271 -51.87 40.10 16.47
CA HIS A 271 -51.31 39.18 15.47
C HIS A 271 -49.79 39.33 15.34
N GLN A 272 -49.26 40.56 15.34
CA GLN A 272 -47.81 40.80 15.30
C GLN A 272 -47.11 40.33 16.58
N ILE A 273 -47.71 40.56 17.75
CA ILE A 273 -47.20 40.05 19.03
C ILE A 273 -47.16 38.52 19.02
N GLN A 274 -48.20 37.86 18.50
CA GLN A 274 -48.21 36.40 18.35
C GLN A 274 -47.14 35.91 17.38
N ASN A 275 -46.94 36.60 16.24
CA ASN A 275 -45.92 36.23 15.27
C ASN A 275 -44.50 36.37 15.86
N ILE A 276 -44.20 37.49 16.54
CA ILE A 276 -42.91 37.70 17.21
C ILE A 276 -42.69 36.65 18.30
N ALA A 277 -43.72 36.37 19.13
CA ALA A 277 -43.62 35.36 20.17
C ALA A 277 -43.39 33.94 19.60
N GLU A 278 -43.96 33.61 18.45
CA GLU A 278 -43.72 32.32 17.79
C GLU A 278 -42.33 32.27 17.15
N GLU A 279 -41.86 33.36 16.52
CA GLU A 279 -40.49 33.47 16.00
C GLU A 279 -39.44 33.30 17.11
N GLU A 280 -39.62 33.96 18.26
CA GLU A 280 -38.76 33.80 19.43
C GLU A 280 -38.82 32.37 20.01
N ARG A 281 -40.02 31.77 20.07
CA ARG A 281 -40.16 30.36 20.50
C ARG A 281 -39.43 29.40 19.57
N VAL A 282 -39.52 29.62 18.26
CA VAL A 282 -38.81 28.81 17.27
C VAL A 282 -37.30 29.00 17.41
N ALA A 283 -36.83 30.24 17.55
CA ALA A 283 -35.41 30.52 17.77
C ALA A 283 -34.88 29.84 19.04
N LEU A 284 -35.59 29.96 20.17
CA LEU A 284 -35.23 29.32 21.43
C LEU A 284 -35.24 27.78 21.32
N ARG A 285 -36.21 27.18 20.62
CA ARG A 285 -36.24 25.72 20.37
C ARG A 285 -35.05 25.28 19.54
N ILE A 286 -34.67 26.04 18.51
CA ILE A 286 -33.49 25.75 17.67
C ILE A 286 -32.20 25.83 18.49
N GLU A 287 -32.05 26.86 19.32
CA GLU A 287 -30.89 27.00 20.20
C GLU A 287 -30.80 25.87 21.23
N GLN A 288 -31.92 25.51 21.87
CA GLN A 288 -31.99 24.39 22.80
C GLN A 288 -31.65 23.07 22.11
N HIS A 289 -32.20 22.80 20.92
CA HIS A 289 -31.91 21.59 20.17
C HIS A 289 -30.43 21.51 19.77
N LYS A 290 -29.86 22.62 19.31
CA LYS A 290 -28.44 22.74 18.98
C LYS A 290 -27.55 22.55 20.21
N GLY A 291 -27.97 23.01 21.39
CA GLY A 291 -27.30 22.75 22.67
C GLY A 291 -27.28 21.27 23.01
N LEU A 292 -28.46 20.63 22.97
CA LEU A 292 -28.61 19.20 23.23
C LEU A 292 -27.81 18.34 22.24
N ASP A 293 -27.84 18.65 20.95
CA ASP A 293 -27.09 17.91 19.93
C ASP A 293 -25.58 17.98 20.15
N LYS A 294 -25.07 19.14 20.59
CA LYS A 294 -23.66 19.31 20.97
C LYS A 294 -23.30 18.47 22.20
N GLU A 295 -24.16 18.45 23.22
CA GLU A 295 -23.95 17.62 24.41
C GLU A 295 -24.01 16.12 24.08
N PHE A 296 -25.01 15.69 23.31
CA PHE A 296 -25.12 14.29 22.87
C PHE A 296 -23.94 13.86 22.01
N SER A 297 -23.47 14.71 21.09
CA SER A 297 -22.31 14.38 20.26
C SER A 297 -21.01 14.32 21.06
N ALA A 298 -20.82 15.22 22.02
CA ALA A 298 -19.68 15.18 22.95
C ALA A 298 -19.70 13.90 23.82
N GLU A 299 -20.87 13.54 24.35
CA GLU A 299 -21.03 12.32 25.16
C GLU A 299 -20.84 11.05 24.32
N ARG A 300 -21.37 11.00 23.10
CA ARG A 300 -21.13 9.88 22.17
C ARG A 300 -19.66 9.74 21.81
N LEU A 301 -18.94 10.86 21.66
CA LEU A 301 -17.50 10.84 21.42
C LEU A 301 -16.76 10.26 22.63
N ARG A 302 -17.03 10.75 23.84
CA ARG A 302 -16.42 10.24 25.08
C ARG A 302 -16.67 8.76 25.30
N ARG A 303 -17.89 8.27 25.03
CA ARG A 303 -18.21 6.84 25.14
C ARG A 303 -17.47 5.99 24.11
N ARG A 304 -17.35 6.47 22.86
CA ARG A 304 -16.54 5.77 21.84
C ARG A 304 -15.09 5.69 22.25
N GLU A 305 -14.49 6.79 22.70
CA GLU A 305 -13.11 6.82 23.17
C GLU A 305 -12.88 5.95 24.42
N ALA A 306 -13.90 5.81 25.28
CA ALA A 306 -13.83 4.90 26.42
C ALA A 306 -13.87 3.43 25.99
N ILE A 307 -14.81 3.07 25.10
CA ILE A 307 -14.94 1.71 24.56
C ILE A 307 -13.67 1.33 23.76
N GLU A 308 -13.15 2.22 22.93
CA GLU A 308 -11.92 1.97 22.17
C GLU A 308 -10.72 1.72 23.09
N ARG A 309 -10.61 2.46 24.20
CA ARG A 309 -9.56 2.22 25.21
C ARG A 309 -9.75 0.89 25.93
N GLU A 310 -10.98 0.52 26.29
CA GLU A 310 -11.28 -0.77 26.92
C GLU A 310 -11.00 -1.93 25.96
N MET A 311 -11.41 -1.83 24.70
CA MET A 311 -11.12 -2.82 23.66
C MET A 311 -9.62 -2.97 23.43
N ALA A 312 -8.87 -1.87 23.32
CA ALA A 312 -7.42 -1.92 23.14
C ALA A 312 -6.71 -2.55 24.35
N ALA A 313 -7.18 -2.28 25.57
CA ALA A 313 -6.67 -2.90 26.78
C ALA A 313 -6.97 -4.41 26.80
N PHE A 314 -8.22 -4.79 26.50
CA PHE A 314 -8.64 -6.19 26.41
C PHE A 314 -7.84 -6.96 25.36
N ASP A 315 -7.71 -6.42 24.15
CA ASP A 315 -6.94 -7.05 23.06
C ASP A 315 -5.47 -7.22 23.45
N LYS A 316 -4.88 -6.24 24.14
CA LYS A 316 -3.49 -6.33 24.62
C LYS A 316 -3.34 -7.44 25.67
N THR A 317 -4.23 -7.50 26.65
CA THR A 317 -4.21 -8.54 27.69
C THR A 317 -4.43 -9.93 27.09
N ARG A 318 -5.40 -10.05 26.17
CA ARG A 318 -5.70 -11.33 25.52
C ARG A 318 -4.54 -11.82 24.66
N LYS A 319 -3.85 -10.91 23.96
CA LYS A 319 -2.64 -11.25 23.21
C LYS A 319 -1.51 -11.73 24.12
N SER A 320 -1.25 -11.05 25.24
CA SER A 320 -0.22 -11.50 26.17
C SER A 320 -0.53 -12.86 26.81
N GLU A 321 -1.80 -13.12 27.15
CA GLU A 321 -2.22 -14.44 27.65
C GLU A 321 -1.96 -15.55 26.63
N ILE A 322 -2.34 -15.32 25.36
CA ILE A 322 -2.12 -16.30 24.28
C ILE A 322 -0.63 -16.49 24.02
N GLU A 323 0.18 -15.42 24.04
CA GLU A 323 1.64 -15.51 23.86
C GLU A 323 2.29 -16.30 25.02
N GLU A 324 1.83 -16.13 26.26
CA GLU A 324 2.28 -16.92 27.41
C GLU A 324 1.85 -18.40 27.30
N GLU A 325 0.62 -18.68 26.89
CA GLU A 325 0.14 -20.06 26.64
C GLU A 325 0.96 -20.76 25.55
N ILE A 326 1.26 -20.07 24.45
CA ILE A 326 2.10 -20.61 23.35
C ILE A 326 3.52 -20.89 23.85
N ALA A 327 4.11 -19.97 24.62
CA ALA A 327 5.45 -20.17 25.18
C ALA A 327 5.52 -21.37 26.13
N GLN A 328 4.49 -21.57 26.97
CA GLN A 328 4.39 -22.73 27.86
C GLN A 328 4.24 -24.04 27.07
N LEU A 329 3.42 -24.05 26.02
CA LEU A 329 3.26 -25.21 25.15
C LEU A 329 4.56 -25.58 24.44
N TRP A 330 5.30 -24.59 23.92
CA TRP A 330 6.61 -24.82 23.31
C TRP A 330 7.63 -25.38 24.29
N GLN A 331 7.70 -24.86 25.52
CA GLN A 331 8.58 -25.42 26.55
C GLN A 331 8.22 -26.86 26.88
N LEU A 332 6.93 -27.17 27.06
CA LEU A 332 6.48 -28.52 27.36
C LEU A 332 6.79 -29.50 26.19
N GLU A 333 6.61 -29.05 24.95
CA GLU A 333 6.92 -29.84 23.76
C GLU A 333 8.42 -30.06 23.60
N GLU A 334 9.24 -29.04 23.86
CA GLU A 334 10.70 -29.16 23.84
C GLU A 334 11.21 -30.12 24.92
N GLU A 335 10.68 -30.03 26.14
CA GLU A 335 11.00 -30.98 27.23
C GLU A 335 10.64 -32.42 26.85
N LYS A 336 9.45 -32.65 26.28
CA LYS A 336 9.03 -33.98 25.79
C LYS A 336 9.95 -34.48 24.67
N LEU A 337 10.31 -33.61 23.73
CA LEU A 337 11.22 -33.97 22.65
C LEU A 337 12.58 -34.39 23.22
N GLN A 338 13.11 -33.63 24.19
CA GLN A 338 14.39 -33.94 24.83
C GLN A 338 14.35 -35.27 25.59
N THR A 339 13.26 -35.56 26.30
CA THR A 339 13.10 -36.86 26.97
C THR A 339 13.02 -38.01 25.98
N ASP A 340 12.25 -37.86 24.90
CA ASP A 340 12.10 -38.89 23.87
C ASP A 340 13.42 -39.13 23.14
N PHE A 341 14.19 -38.07 22.86
CA PHE A 341 15.52 -38.17 22.28
C PHE A 341 16.52 -38.87 23.21
N ALA A 342 16.48 -38.56 24.51
CA ALA A 342 17.34 -39.22 25.49
C ALA A 342 17.00 -40.71 25.63
N GLU A 343 15.71 -41.06 25.64
CA GLU A 343 15.25 -42.45 25.69
C GLU A 343 15.63 -43.23 24.42
N LYS A 344 15.38 -42.66 23.23
CA LYS A 344 15.79 -43.27 21.96
C LYS A 344 17.30 -43.47 21.90
N LYS A 345 18.08 -42.49 22.35
CA LYS A 345 19.54 -42.60 22.40
C LYS A 345 19.99 -43.71 23.34
N ALA A 346 19.41 -43.81 24.53
CA ALA A 346 19.72 -44.88 25.48
C ALA A 346 19.37 -46.26 24.92
N ASN A 347 18.22 -46.40 24.26
CA ASN A 347 17.81 -47.64 23.60
C ASN A 347 18.77 -48.04 22.48
N ILE A 348 19.16 -47.10 21.62
CA ILE A 348 20.14 -47.35 20.55
C ILE A 348 21.51 -47.75 21.13
N GLU A 349 21.97 -47.06 22.18
CA GLU A 349 23.24 -47.43 22.83
C GLU A 349 23.18 -48.83 23.46
N GLN A 350 22.02 -49.22 24.00
CA GLN A 350 21.82 -50.55 24.56
C GLN A 350 21.79 -51.63 23.46
N THR A 351 21.08 -51.42 22.36
CA THR A 351 21.05 -52.37 21.24
C THR A 351 22.43 -52.51 20.61
N LEU A 352 23.15 -51.41 20.39
CA LEU A 352 24.53 -51.44 19.88
C LEU A 352 25.47 -52.20 20.82
N LYS A 353 25.33 -52.06 22.15
CA LYS A 353 26.13 -52.84 23.11
C LYS A 353 25.82 -54.33 23.02
N GLN A 354 24.55 -54.71 22.86
CA GLN A 354 24.13 -56.10 22.72
C GLN A 354 24.64 -56.70 21.40
N GLU A 355 24.49 -56.00 20.28
CA GLU A 355 25.00 -56.42 18.97
C GLU A 355 26.52 -56.53 18.96
N LYS A 356 27.23 -55.57 19.57
CA LYS A 356 28.68 -55.64 19.72
C LYS A 356 29.11 -56.89 20.50
N ALA A 357 28.47 -57.17 21.63
CA ALA A 357 28.77 -58.37 22.42
C ALA A 357 28.48 -59.66 21.64
N TYR A 358 27.38 -59.70 20.88
CA TYR A 358 27.05 -60.80 20.00
C TYR A 358 28.11 -61.00 18.91
N LEU A 359 28.49 -59.94 18.19
CA LEU A 359 29.51 -60.00 17.15
C LEU A 359 30.88 -60.40 17.70
N GLU A 360 31.27 -59.91 18.89
CA GLU A 360 32.51 -60.35 19.55
C GLU A 360 32.48 -61.84 19.88
N SER A 361 31.34 -62.37 20.34
CA SER A 361 31.19 -63.81 20.58
C SER A 361 31.26 -64.63 19.28
N GLU A 362 30.67 -64.12 18.20
CA GLU A 362 30.69 -64.76 16.88
C GLU A 362 32.09 -64.76 16.27
N ILE A 363 32.83 -63.64 16.40
CA ILE A 363 34.23 -63.54 15.96
C ILE A 363 35.09 -64.55 16.71
N SER A 364 34.92 -64.69 18.03
CA SER A 364 35.63 -65.71 18.82
C SER A 364 35.31 -67.12 18.33
N ARG A 365 34.03 -67.43 18.09
CA ARG A 365 33.60 -68.73 17.54
C ARG A 365 34.22 -69.02 16.16
N LEU A 366 34.20 -68.05 15.26
CA LEU A 366 34.79 -68.17 13.92
C LEU A 366 36.31 -68.31 13.97
N LYS A 367 36.96 -67.63 14.92
CA LYS A 367 38.40 -67.75 15.14
C LYS A 367 38.78 -69.16 15.58
N ASP A 368 38.03 -69.73 16.51
CA ASP A 368 38.23 -71.11 16.96
C ASP A 368 38.01 -72.10 15.81
N ALA A 369 36.92 -71.95 15.04
CA ALA A 369 36.66 -72.76 13.86
C ALA A 369 37.77 -72.65 12.79
N ASN A 370 38.37 -71.47 12.64
CA ASN A 370 39.49 -71.27 11.70
C ASN A 370 40.78 -71.95 12.20
N VAL A 371 41.04 -71.96 13.50
CA VAL A 371 42.14 -72.74 14.08
C VAL A 371 41.92 -74.22 13.80
N ASP A 372 40.72 -74.74 14.03
CA ASP A 372 40.38 -76.14 13.74
C ASP A 372 40.58 -76.48 12.26
N LEU A 373 40.08 -75.63 11.35
CA LEU A 373 40.28 -75.80 9.90
C LEU A 373 41.77 -75.71 9.50
N CYS A 374 42.56 -74.84 10.13
CA CYS A 374 44.00 -74.79 9.91
C CYS A 374 44.68 -76.10 10.33
N THR A 375 44.31 -76.67 11.47
CA THR A 375 44.84 -77.98 11.89
C THR A 375 44.42 -79.11 10.95
N GLN A 376 43.17 -79.08 10.46
CA GLN A 376 42.68 -80.05 9.47
C GLN A 376 43.43 -79.92 8.14
N ASN A 377 43.67 -78.70 7.66
CA ASN A 377 44.45 -78.44 6.46
C ASN A 377 45.89 -78.92 6.61
N GLU A 378 46.52 -78.69 7.75
CA GLU A 378 47.89 -79.14 7.99
C GLU A 378 47.96 -80.68 8.03
N ASN A 379 46.99 -81.35 8.66
CA ASN A 379 46.86 -82.80 8.61
C ASN A 379 46.67 -83.30 7.16
N GLN A 380 45.82 -82.63 6.36
CA GLN A 380 45.64 -82.95 4.94
C GLN A 380 46.92 -82.73 4.13
N ARG A 381 47.68 -81.67 4.41
CA ARG A 381 48.99 -81.42 3.78
C ARG A 381 50.00 -82.49 4.13
N GLN A 382 50.04 -82.96 5.37
CA GLN A 382 50.89 -84.08 5.77
C GLN A 382 50.50 -85.37 5.06
N ILE A 383 49.20 -85.66 4.91
CA ILE A 383 48.69 -86.79 4.12
C ILE A 383 49.05 -86.65 2.64
N LEU A 384 48.91 -85.45 2.07
CA LEU A 384 49.29 -85.18 0.68
C LEU A 384 50.80 -85.29 0.47
N ALA A 385 51.62 -84.88 1.44
CA ALA A 385 53.06 -85.04 1.38
C ALA A 385 53.47 -86.52 1.46
N SER A 386 52.80 -87.33 2.28
CA SER A 386 53.03 -88.79 2.28
C SER A 386 52.60 -89.44 0.97
N LEU A 387 51.45 -89.04 0.41
CA LEU A 387 51.00 -89.49 -0.92
C LEU A 387 51.93 -89.01 -2.04
N ALA A 388 52.51 -87.81 -1.93
CA ALA A 388 53.48 -87.28 -2.88
C ALA A 388 54.79 -88.09 -2.84
N CYS A 389 55.27 -88.47 -1.66
CA CYS A 389 56.39 -89.41 -1.53
C CYS A 389 56.06 -90.78 -2.16
N GLU A 390 54.86 -91.31 -1.95
CA GLU A 390 54.41 -92.55 -2.61
C GLU A 390 54.35 -92.37 -4.14
N HIS A 391 53.85 -91.22 -4.61
CA HIS A 391 53.78 -90.85 -6.02
C HIS A 391 55.17 -90.68 -6.64
N GLU A 392 56.16 -90.14 -5.93
CA GLU A 392 57.55 -90.08 -6.40
C GLU A 392 58.17 -91.48 -6.56
N VAL A 393 57.84 -92.42 -5.67
CA VAL A 393 58.22 -93.84 -5.81
C VAL A 393 57.56 -94.47 -7.04
N PHE A 394 56.30 -94.14 -7.32
CA PHE A 394 55.61 -94.57 -8.55
C PHE A 394 56.13 -93.86 -9.82
N LEU A 395 56.51 -92.58 -9.75
CA LEU A 395 57.12 -91.85 -10.86
C LEU A 395 58.46 -92.43 -11.26
N ALA A 396 59.29 -92.88 -10.31
CA ALA A 396 60.54 -93.59 -10.62
C ALA A 396 60.30 -94.89 -11.42
N SER A 397 59.12 -95.50 -11.27
CA SER A 397 58.69 -96.67 -12.07
C SER A 397 58.08 -96.29 -13.43
N LEU A 398 57.56 -95.05 -13.54
CA LEU A 398 56.97 -94.50 -14.77
C LEU A 398 58.03 -93.84 -15.68
N THR A 399 59.11 -93.27 -15.14
CA THR A 399 60.23 -92.69 -15.89
C THR A 399 60.95 -93.72 -16.77
N ASP A 400 60.95 -95.01 -16.37
CA ASP A 400 61.40 -96.14 -17.20
C ASP A 400 60.48 -96.42 -18.41
N ALA A 401 59.22 -95.99 -18.33
CA ALA A 401 58.23 -96.10 -19.41
C ALA A 401 58.16 -94.85 -20.30
N GLU A 402 58.46 -93.66 -19.74
CA GLU A 402 58.37 -92.36 -20.41
C GLU A 402 59.60 -91.97 -21.24
N GLU A 403 60.75 -92.62 -21.04
CA GLU A 403 61.94 -92.47 -21.91
C GLU A 403 61.65 -92.85 -23.39
N ARG A 404 60.55 -93.58 -23.64
CA ARG A 404 60.03 -93.91 -24.98
C ARG A 404 59.05 -92.89 -25.56
N THR A 405 58.52 -91.95 -24.77
CA THR A 405 57.48 -91.00 -25.21
C THR A 405 57.97 -89.55 -25.31
N ALA A 406 59.17 -89.25 -24.80
CA ALA A 406 59.76 -87.91 -24.75
C ALA A 406 60.22 -87.32 -26.11
N GLN A 407 60.21 -88.09 -27.21
CA GLN A 407 60.46 -87.57 -28.56
C GLN A 407 59.26 -86.83 -29.19
N ALA A 408 58.07 -86.85 -28.57
CA ALA A 408 56.84 -86.34 -29.19
C ALA A 408 56.30 -85.01 -28.60
N GLN A 409 56.89 -84.47 -27.53
CA GLN A 409 56.32 -83.32 -26.79
C GLN A 409 57.01 -81.98 -27.04
N THR A 410 57.98 -81.91 -27.96
CA THR A 410 58.61 -80.67 -28.41
C THR A 410 57.72 -79.81 -29.32
N GLU A 411 56.54 -80.29 -29.71
CA GLU A 411 55.62 -79.61 -30.65
C GLU A 411 54.48 -78.79 -29.98
N LEU A 412 54.45 -78.68 -28.65
CA LEU A 412 53.37 -77.98 -27.94
C LEU A 412 53.68 -76.51 -27.61
N GLU A 413 54.32 -75.82 -28.55
CA GLU A 413 54.44 -74.36 -28.71
C GLU A 413 53.09 -73.62 -28.86
N LYS A 414 51.96 -74.20 -28.43
CA LYS A 414 50.63 -73.57 -28.53
C LYS A 414 50.02 -73.21 -27.17
N MET A 415 50.86 -73.11 -26.13
CA MET A 415 50.51 -72.66 -24.79
C MET A 415 50.21 -71.14 -24.70
N ASP A 416 50.48 -70.36 -25.75
CA ASP A 416 50.25 -68.90 -25.76
C ASP A 416 48.76 -68.49 -25.87
N ILE A 417 47.86 -69.42 -26.21
CA ILE A 417 46.43 -69.12 -26.39
C ILE A 417 45.67 -69.09 -25.04
N ALA A 418 46.17 -69.77 -24.00
CA ALA A 418 45.45 -69.92 -22.72
C ALA A 418 45.54 -68.71 -21.78
N ILE A 419 46.53 -67.82 -21.97
CA ILE A 419 46.79 -66.70 -21.05
C ILE A 419 45.82 -65.53 -21.29
N ALA A 420 45.40 -65.31 -22.55
CA ALA A 420 44.45 -64.26 -22.90
C ALA A 420 43.00 -64.57 -22.46
N GLU A 421 42.65 -65.85 -22.29
CA GLU A 421 41.31 -66.28 -21.86
C GLU A 421 41.13 -66.24 -20.33
N LYS A 422 42.22 -66.45 -19.58
CA LYS A 422 42.23 -66.41 -18.09
C LYS A 422 42.02 -65.01 -17.53
N ALA A 423 42.56 -63.97 -18.17
CA ALA A 423 42.34 -62.57 -17.79
C ALA A 423 40.90 -62.09 -18.04
N ARG A 424 40.24 -62.64 -19.07
CA ARG A 424 38.82 -62.37 -19.33
C ARG A 424 37.89 -63.09 -18.32
N ARG A 425 38.26 -64.25 -17.80
CA ARG A 425 37.44 -65.00 -16.81
C ARG A 425 37.61 -64.51 -15.36
N MET A 426 38.77 -63.95 -14.97
CA MET A 426 39.01 -63.50 -13.59
C MET A 426 38.24 -62.23 -13.18
N ALA A 427 37.76 -61.42 -14.14
CA ALA A 427 36.88 -60.28 -13.84
C ALA A 427 35.40 -60.66 -13.65
N TYR A 428 35.00 -61.86 -14.11
CA TYR A 428 33.62 -62.37 -13.99
C TYR A 428 33.45 -63.43 -12.88
N SER A 429 34.53 -63.98 -12.32
CA SER A 429 34.46 -65.01 -11.27
C SER A 429 34.24 -64.47 -9.85
N ALA A 430 34.33 -63.15 -9.65
CA ALA A 430 34.09 -62.51 -8.34
C ALA A 430 32.60 -62.21 -8.08
N ILE A 431 31.72 -62.45 -9.06
CA ILE A 431 30.29 -62.23 -8.94
C ILE A 431 29.59 -63.59 -8.88
N PRO A 432 28.74 -63.87 -7.87
CA PRO A 432 27.99 -65.11 -7.82
C PRO A 432 27.22 -65.34 -9.13
N GLU A 433 27.32 -66.54 -9.68
CA GLU A 433 26.55 -66.94 -10.86
C GLU A 433 25.05 -66.90 -10.53
N VAL A 434 24.28 -66.13 -11.32
CA VAL A 434 22.83 -66.05 -11.18
C VAL A 434 22.25 -67.41 -11.56
N ARG A 435 21.96 -68.25 -10.56
CA ARG A 435 21.31 -69.55 -10.78
C ARG A 435 19.90 -69.33 -11.30
N LEU A 436 19.68 -69.70 -12.56
CA LEU A 436 18.38 -69.66 -13.21
C LEU A 436 17.48 -70.75 -12.60
N PRO A 437 16.32 -70.44 -11.97
CA PRO A 437 15.30 -71.46 -11.66
C PRO A 437 14.81 -72.20 -12.92
N ALA A 438 14.07 -73.28 -12.70
CA ALA A 438 13.50 -74.09 -13.77
C ALA A 438 12.71 -73.24 -14.78
N GLN A 439 12.82 -73.60 -16.06
CA GLN A 439 12.16 -72.90 -17.17
C GLN A 439 10.63 -72.92 -16.98
N ALA A 440 10.03 -71.73 -16.88
CA ALA A 440 8.58 -71.59 -16.81
C ALA A 440 7.95 -71.73 -18.21
N ARG A 441 6.62 -71.84 -18.24
CA ARG A 441 5.86 -71.85 -19.50
C ARG A 441 6.03 -70.51 -20.21
N VAL A 442 6.45 -70.55 -21.48
CA VAL A 442 6.53 -69.37 -22.33
C VAL A 442 5.13 -69.00 -22.80
N ILE A 443 4.75 -67.73 -22.67
CA ILE A 443 3.44 -67.19 -23.06
C ILE A 443 3.61 -65.98 -23.99
N SER A 444 2.69 -65.82 -24.95
CA SER A 444 2.65 -64.62 -25.81
C SER A 444 2.02 -63.44 -25.08
N CYS A 445 2.08 -62.23 -25.66
CA CYS A 445 1.35 -61.07 -25.13
C CYS A 445 -0.17 -61.31 -25.01
N GLU A 446 -0.78 -62.02 -25.98
CA GLU A 446 -2.21 -62.34 -25.94
C GLU A 446 -2.58 -63.29 -24.79
N GLU A 447 -1.76 -64.33 -24.59
CA GLU A 447 -1.92 -65.27 -23.49
C GLU A 447 -1.66 -64.60 -22.13
N PHE A 448 -0.71 -63.65 -22.07
CA PHE A 448 -0.47 -62.84 -20.89
C PHE A 448 -1.70 -62.01 -20.52
N GLY A 449 -2.31 -61.32 -21.48
CA GLY A 449 -3.55 -60.57 -21.26
C GLY A 449 -4.69 -61.42 -20.69
N HIS A 450 -4.83 -62.66 -21.17
CA HIS A 450 -5.76 -63.62 -20.58
C HIS A 450 -5.40 -63.99 -19.13
N THR A 451 -4.12 -64.29 -18.89
CA THR A 451 -3.60 -64.67 -17.56
C THR A 451 -3.80 -63.55 -16.53
N VAL A 452 -3.59 -62.29 -16.91
CA VAL A 452 -3.85 -61.12 -16.06
C VAL A 452 -5.33 -61.01 -15.72
N ARG A 453 -6.23 -61.19 -16.70
CA ARG A 453 -7.68 -61.12 -16.47
C ARG A 453 -8.19 -62.18 -15.47
N GLU A 454 -7.61 -63.37 -15.52
CA GLU A 454 -7.95 -64.48 -14.62
C GLU A 454 -7.22 -64.42 -13.27
N ASN A 455 -6.21 -63.55 -13.14
CA ASN A 455 -5.43 -63.45 -11.92
C ASN A 455 -6.32 -63.04 -10.73
N LYS A 456 -6.19 -63.79 -9.62
CA LYS A 456 -7.01 -63.59 -8.41
C LYS A 456 -6.35 -62.67 -7.38
N LEU A 457 -5.06 -62.34 -7.55
CA LEU A 457 -4.31 -61.45 -6.65
C LEU A 457 -4.51 -59.97 -6.99
N LEU A 458 -4.85 -59.66 -8.25
CA LEU A 458 -5.06 -58.30 -8.72
C LEU A 458 -6.54 -57.88 -8.62
N THR A 459 -6.78 -56.63 -8.22
CA THR A 459 -8.11 -55.99 -8.32
C THR A 459 -8.45 -55.71 -9.78
N SER A 460 -9.68 -55.26 -10.07
CA SER A 460 -10.05 -54.84 -11.44
C SER A 460 -9.14 -53.73 -11.97
N ASP A 461 -8.79 -52.76 -11.13
CA ASP A 461 -7.85 -51.70 -11.49
C ASP A 461 -6.42 -52.22 -11.59
N GLY A 462 -6.01 -53.16 -10.72
CA GLY A 462 -4.69 -53.75 -10.79
C GLY A 462 -4.43 -54.60 -12.04
N LYS A 463 -5.47 -55.26 -12.56
CA LYS A 463 -5.39 -55.96 -13.86
C LYS A 463 -5.13 -55.00 -15.01
N LEU A 464 -5.83 -53.87 -15.00
CA LEU A 464 -5.63 -52.81 -15.99
C LEU A 464 -4.22 -52.21 -15.90
N LEU A 465 -3.76 -51.91 -14.68
CA LEU A 465 -2.43 -51.38 -14.43
C LEU A 465 -1.33 -52.36 -14.83
N MET A 466 -1.52 -53.67 -14.65
CA MET A 466 -0.56 -54.70 -15.10
C MET A 466 -0.41 -54.72 -16.63
N ALA A 467 -1.52 -54.63 -17.36
CA ALA A 467 -1.49 -54.54 -18.82
C ALA A 467 -0.82 -53.23 -19.28
N GLN A 468 -1.16 -52.10 -18.66
CA GLN A 468 -0.57 -50.80 -18.94
C GLN A 468 0.93 -50.75 -18.62
N PHE A 469 1.33 -51.32 -17.49
CA PHE A 469 2.72 -51.42 -17.05
C PHE A 469 3.58 -52.18 -18.06
N LEU A 470 3.11 -53.34 -18.52
CA LEU A 470 3.81 -54.10 -19.54
C LEU A 470 3.85 -53.38 -20.90
N ALA A 471 2.73 -52.80 -21.33
CA ALA A 471 2.65 -52.05 -22.59
C ALA A 471 3.67 -50.91 -22.65
N LEU A 472 3.84 -50.16 -21.55
CA LEU A 472 4.83 -49.09 -21.44
C LEU A 472 6.26 -49.60 -21.63
N MET A 473 6.63 -50.69 -20.94
CA MET A 473 7.98 -51.26 -21.08
C MET A 473 8.23 -51.80 -22.49
N LEU A 474 7.23 -52.46 -23.12
CA LEU A 474 7.34 -52.95 -24.50
C LEU A 474 7.45 -51.82 -25.53
N ALA A 475 6.86 -50.66 -25.24
CA ALA A 475 6.98 -49.46 -26.06
C ALA A 475 8.34 -48.76 -25.92
N GLY A 476 9.22 -49.23 -25.03
CA GLY A 476 10.52 -48.63 -24.75
C GLY A 476 10.45 -47.48 -23.74
N GLU A 477 9.37 -47.39 -22.95
CA GLU A 477 9.32 -46.50 -21.78
C GLU A 477 9.87 -47.20 -20.54
N CYS A 478 10.32 -46.40 -19.57
CA CYS A 478 10.67 -46.86 -18.24
C CYS A 478 9.64 -46.29 -17.25
N PRO A 479 8.55 -47.02 -16.92
CA PRO A 479 7.54 -46.54 -15.98
C PRO A 479 8.10 -46.49 -14.55
N LEU A 480 7.80 -45.41 -13.84
CA LEU A 480 8.17 -45.23 -12.43
C LEU A 480 6.98 -45.58 -11.53
N LEU A 481 7.15 -46.58 -10.66
CA LEU A 481 6.11 -47.06 -9.74
C LEU A 481 6.24 -46.36 -8.39
N TYR A 482 5.12 -45.95 -7.81
CA TYR A 482 5.10 -45.31 -6.50
C TYR A 482 3.84 -45.68 -5.73
N GLY A 483 3.91 -45.69 -4.40
CA GLY A 483 2.79 -46.04 -3.51
C GLY A 483 3.02 -47.32 -2.69
N PRO A 484 2.14 -47.60 -1.71
CA PRO A 484 2.36 -48.62 -0.68
C PRO A 484 2.40 -50.05 -1.22
N GLU A 485 1.68 -50.34 -2.31
CA GLU A 485 1.55 -51.71 -2.87
C GLU A 485 2.59 -52.02 -3.96
N THR A 486 3.60 -51.15 -4.16
CA THR A 486 4.58 -51.28 -5.25
C THR A 486 5.34 -52.61 -5.21
N GLN A 487 5.76 -53.06 -4.04
CA GLN A 487 6.53 -54.30 -3.89
C GLN A 487 5.68 -55.54 -4.17
N ASP A 488 4.44 -55.56 -3.67
CA ASP A 488 3.50 -56.67 -3.91
C ASP A 488 3.10 -56.76 -5.39
N PHE A 489 2.86 -55.61 -6.03
CA PHE A 489 2.60 -55.55 -7.46
C PHE A 489 3.79 -56.07 -8.28
N LEU A 490 5.02 -55.68 -7.93
CA LEU A 490 6.24 -56.15 -8.61
C LEU A 490 6.46 -57.66 -8.42
N ALA A 491 6.12 -58.23 -7.26
CA ALA A 491 6.19 -59.67 -7.03
C ALA A 491 5.20 -60.44 -7.94
N ILE A 492 3.98 -59.93 -8.08
CA ILE A 492 2.99 -60.49 -9.01
C ILE A 492 3.46 -60.32 -10.47
N ALA A 493 3.97 -59.14 -10.83
CA ALA A 493 4.50 -58.87 -12.17
C ALA A 493 5.66 -59.83 -12.51
N ALA A 494 6.60 -60.04 -11.58
CA ALA A 494 7.72 -60.95 -11.77
C ALA A 494 7.25 -62.38 -12.02
N SER A 495 6.26 -62.86 -11.26
CA SER A 495 5.66 -64.19 -11.44
C SER A 495 5.07 -64.36 -12.84
N LEU A 496 4.41 -63.32 -13.35
CA LEU A 496 3.72 -63.37 -14.65
C LEU A 496 4.65 -63.13 -15.86
N ILE A 497 5.68 -62.29 -15.70
CA ILE A 497 6.50 -61.79 -16.82
C ILE A 497 7.82 -62.56 -16.94
N SER A 498 8.50 -62.81 -15.82
CA SER A 498 9.91 -63.19 -15.77
C SER A 498 10.16 -64.42 -14.88
N SER A 499 9.20 -65.36 -14.86
CA SER A 499 9.29 -66.61 -14.09
C SER A 499 9.54 -66.41 -12.59
N GLY A 500 8.99 -65.35 -12.00
CA GLY A 500 9.20 -64.97 -10.61
C GLY A 500 10.52 -64.24 -10.32
N ARG A 501 11.25 -63.80 -11.36
CA ARG A 501 12.57 -63.16 -11.19
C ARG A 501 12.50 -61.67 -11.37
N THR A 502 13.24 -60.95 -10.54
CA THR A 502 13.55 -59.55 -10.77
C THR A 502 15.05 -59.33 -10.55
N ILE A 503 15.67 -58.62 -11.48
CA ILE A 503 17.01 -58.07 -11.23
C ILE A 503 16.82 -56.71 -10.61
N ARG A 504 17.35 -56.52 -9.42
CA ARG A 504 17.13 -55.31 -8.63
C ARG A 504 18.45 -54.57 -8.47
N GLN A 505 18.43 -53.27 -8.79
CA GLN A 505 19.54 -52.36 -8.54
C GLN A 505 19.01 -51.18 -7.74
N ILE A 506 19.56 -50.98 -6.54
CA ILE A 506 19.26 -49.80 -5.73
C ILE A 506 20.00 -48.62 -6.34
N ALA A 507 19.27 -47.55 -6.64
CA ALA A 507 19.87 -46.33 -7.11
C ALA A 507 20.60 -45.62 -5.96
N ASP A 508 21.83 -45.19 -6.22
CA ASP A 508 22.66 -44.51 -5.24
C ASP A 508 23.21 -43.19 -5.81
N PRO A 509 23.75 -42.29 -4.96
CA PRO A 509 24.23 -40.98 -5.41
C PRO A 509 25.40 -41.02 -6.40
N THR A 510 26.05 -42.18 -6.60
CA THR A 510 27.13 -42.35 -7.58
C THR A 510 26.61 -42.62 -8.99
N MET A 511 25.32 -42.93 -9.14
CA MET A 511 24.66 -43.11 -10.43
C MET A 511 24.23 -41.76 -11.00
N ILE A 512 25.05 -41.21 -11.90
CA ILE A 512 24.83 -39.87 -12.47
C ILE A 512 24.57 -39.97 -13.98
N THR A 513 25.31 -40.81 -14.67
CA THR A 513 25.25 -40.98 -16.13
C THR A 513 24.55 -42.27 -16.52
N GLY A 514 24.10 -42.37 -17.77
CA GLY A 514 23.52 -43.61 -18.30
C GLY A 514 24.50 -44.79 -18.36
N GLU A 515 25.82 -44.54 -18.28
CA GLU A 515 26.84 -45.58 -18.21
C GLU A 515 26.89 -46.24 -16.83
N ASP A 516 26.64 -45.46 -15.78
CA ASP A 516 26.67 -45.92 -14.37
C ASP A 516 25.58 -46.97 -14.08
N LEU A 517 24.55 -47.05 -14.92
CA LEU A 517 23.54 -48.11 -14.88
C LEU A 517 24.13 -49.49 -15.17
N TRP A 518 25.15 -49.58 -16.02
CA TRP A 518 25.72 -50.84 -16.49
C TRP A 518 27.01 -51.19 -15.77
N VAL A 519 27.77 -50.17 -15.37
CA VAL A 519 29.08 -50.33 -14.77
C VAL A 519 29.21 -49.36 -13.60
N ARG A 520 29.60 -49.85 -12.42
CA ARG A 520 29.77 -48.99 -11.25
C ARG A 520 30.90 -47.98 -11.45
N ALA A 521 30.63 -46.74 -11.10
CA ALA A 521 31.62 -45.67 -11.07
C ALA A 521 32.80 -46.04 -10.14
N GLY A 522 34.02 -45.78 -10.60
CA GLY A 522 35.26 -45.98 -9.82
C GLY A 522 35.93 -47.36 -9.96
N ASN A 523 35.19 -48.47 -9.85
CA ASN A 523 35.78 -49.82 -9.89
C ASN A 523 35.53 -50.59 -11.20
N LYS A 524 34.72 -50.03 -12.11
CA LYS A 524 34.35 -50.64 -13.40
C LYS A 524 33.73 -52.04 -13.30
N MET A 525 33.16 -52.39 -12.15
CA MET A 525 32.45 -53.65 -11.99
C MET A 525 31.07 -53.59 -12.63
N ALA A 526 30.67 -54.67 -13.29
CA ALA A 526 29.33 -54.83 -13.84
C ALA A 526 28.27 -54.67 -12.75
N THR A 527 27.21 -53.94 -13.07
CA THR A 527 26.02 -53.83 -12.21
C THR A 527 25.09 -55.04 -12.41
N PRO A 528 24.11 -55.24 -11.52
CA PRO A 528 23.05 -56.24 -11.73
C PRO A 528 22.31 -56.05 -13.05
N LEU A 529 22.06 -54.80 -13.47
CA LEU A 529 21.41 -54.51 -14.76
C LEU A 529 22.23 -55.02 -15.95
N TYR A 530 23.56 -54.87 -15.92
CA TYR A 530 24.42 -55.40 -16.98
C TYR A 530 24.36 -56.93 -17.05
N GLN A 531 24.29 -57.61 -15.90
CA GLN A 531 24.09 -59.07 -15.90
C GLN A 531 22.75 -59.47 -16.50
N GLY A 532 21.68 -58.73 -16.19
CA GLY A 532 20.37 -58.94 -16.78
C GLY A 532 20.35 -58.75 -18.29
N LEU A 533 21.06 -57.73 -18.77
CA LEU A 533 21.24 -57.48 -20.19
C LEU A 533 21.90 -58.69 -20.87
N LEU A 534 23.01 -59.18 -20.32
CA LEU A 534 23.70 -60.38 -20.85
C LEU A 534 22.79 -61.62 -20.88
N LEU A 535 21.94 -61.82 -19.87
CA LEU A 535 20.99 -62.93 -19.83
C LEU A 535 19.87 -62.80 -20.88
N SER A 536 19.49 -61.57 -21.20
CA SER A 536 18.49 -61.30 -22.25
C SER A 536 19.05 -61.41 -23.67
N GLU A 537 20.37 -61.27 -23.85
CA GLU A 537 21.09 -61.43 -25.13
C GLU A 537 21.63 -62.84 -25.37
N ALA A 538 21.56 -63.72 -24.37
CA ALA A 538 22.09 -65.08 -24.47
C ALA A 538 21.44 -65.90 -25.59
N SER A 539 22.12 -66.97 -26.05
CA SER A 539 21.62 -67.84 -27.13
C SER A 539 20.23 -68.43 -26.87
N CYS A 540 19.86 -68.58 -25.60
CA CYS A 540 18.50 -68.88 -25.15
C CYS A 540 18.00 -67.67 -24.33
N PRO A 541 17.48 -66.62 -24.99
CA PRO A 541 17.24 -65.34 -24.34
C PRO A 541 16.10 -65.47 -23.33
N ARG A 542 16.34 -64.98 -22.11
CA ARG A 542 15.36 -64.98 -21.03
C ARG A 542 14.69 -63.63 -20.90
N THR A 543 13.43 -63.63 -20.49
CA THR A 543 12.73 -62.39 -20.16
C THR A 543 13.07 -61.96 -18.75
N ILE A 544 13.63 -60.75 -18.65
CA ILE A 544 14.16 -60.19 -17.42
C ILE A 544 13.35 -58.94 -17.10
N LEU A 545 12.73 -58.94 -15.92
CA LEU A 545 12.18 -57.73 -15.30
C LEU A 545 13.27 -57.10 -14.43
N ALA A 546 13.78 -55.95 -14.85
CA ALA A 546 14.77 -55.16 -14.17
C ALA A 546 14.10 -54.01 -13.41
N VAL A 547 14.39 -53.90 -12.12
CA VAL A 547 13.83 -52.89 -11.23
C VAL A 547 14.96 -52.01 -10.70
N ILE A 548 14.90 -50.72 -11.01
CA ILE A 548 15.77 -49.71 -10.40
C ILE A 548 15.03 -49.16 -9.18
N GLU A 549 15.48 -49.52 -8.00
CA GLU A 549 14.84 -49.08 -6.76
C GLU A 549 15.28 -47.68 -6.37
N ARG A 550 14.35 -46.93 -5.77
CA ARG A 550 14.63 -45.64 -5.14
C ARG A 550 15.34 -44.69 -6.09
N VAL A 551 14.81 -44.57 -7.31
CA VAL A 551 15.39 -43.77 -8.41
C VAL A 551 15.73 -42.34 -7.97
N GLU A 552 14.92 -41.79 -7.05
CA GLU A 552 15.07 -40.48 -6.44
C GLU A 552 16.31 -40.30 -5.54
N CYS A 553 17.01 -41.39 -5.19
CA CYS A 553 18.26 -41.37 -4.43
C CYS A 553 19.50 -41.20 -5.32
N SER A 554 19.31 -41.07 -6.64
CA SER A 554 20.36 -40.86 -7.64
C SER A 554 20.08 -39.60 -8.46
N ALA A 555 20.98 -39.23 -9.39
CA ALA A 555 20.74 -38.10 -10.28
C ALA A 555 19.92 -38.51 -11.52
N ALA A 556 18.75 -39.11 -11.28
CA ALA A 556 17.89 -39.75 -12.27
C ALA A 556 17.44 -38.83 -13.40
N ARG A 557 17.26 -37.54 -13.14
CA ARG A 557 16.99 -36.52 -14.16
C ARG A 557 18.00 -36.50 -15.32
N PHE A 558 19.23 -36.98 -15.10
CA PHE A 558 20.27 -37.01 -16.13
C PHE A 558 20.37 -38.37 -16.83
N TRP A 559 20.31 -39.48 -16.10
CA TRP A 559 20.50 -40.81 -16.69
C TRP A 559 19.20 -41.42 -17.26
N LEU A 560 18.03 -41.09 -16.69
CA LEU A 560 16.76 -41.70 -17.09
C LEU A 560 16.31 -41.28 -18.51
N PRO A 561 16.47 -40.01 -18.94
CA PRO A 561 16.24 -39.64 -20.35
C PRO A 561 17.13 -40.43 -21.31
N ALA A 562 18.43 -40.55 -21.01
CA ALA A 562 19.37 -41.31 -21.85
C ALA A 562 19.01 -42.81 -21.90
N LEU A 563 18.51 -43.38 -20.80
CA LEU A 563 18.01 -44.75 -20.79
C LEU A 563 16.76 -44.91 -21.67
N LYS A 564 15.80 -43.98 -21.59
CA LYS A 564 14.59 -43.98 -22.43
C LYS A 564 14.92 -43.87 -23.91
N ASP A 565 15.87 -43.03 -24.29
CA ASP A 565 16.28 -42.89 -25.69
C ASP A 565 16.85 -44.20 -26.25
N ARG A 566 17.65 -44.93 -25.46
CA ARG A 566 18.17 -46.26 -25.83
C ARG A 566 17.07 -47.33 -25.90
N LEU A 567 16.15 -47.33 -24.95
CA LEU A 567 15.00 -48.26 -24.94
C LEU A 567 14.09 -48.00 -26.15
N TYR A 568 13.81 -46.73 -26.46
CA TYR A 568 13.01 -46.34 -27.60
C TYR A 568 13.68 -46.67 -28.94
N GLY A 569 15.00 -46.42 -29.03
CA GLY A 569 15.83 -46.72 -30.20
C GLY A 569 15.97 -48.22 -30.51
N GLY A 570 15.68 -49.09 -29.53
CA GLY A 570 15.83 -50.54 -29.68
C GLY A 570 17.26 -51.03 -29.49
N ASP A 571 18.11 -50.24 -28.80
CA ASP A 571 19.50 -50.60 -28.47
C ASP A 571 19.58 -51.71 -27.41
N LEU A 572 18.47 -51.99 -26.73
CA LEU A 572 18.35 -53.00 -25.70
C LEU A 572 17.39 -54.12 -26.16
N PRO A 573 17.64 -55.38 -25.79
CA PRO A 573 16.77 -56.49 -26.14
C PRO A 573 15.34 -56.27 -25.64
N ARG A 574 14.34 -56.58 -26.47
CA ARG A 574 12.93 -56.41 -26.10
C ARG A 574 12.48 -57.25 -24.90
N ARG A 575 13.22 -58.33 -24.59
CA ARG A 575 13.02 -59.17 -23.41
C ARG A 575 13.62 -58.58 -22.13
N PHE A 576 14.34 -57.47 -22.23
CA PHE A 576 14.90 -56.73 -21.11
C PHE A 576 13.96 -55.58 -20.75
N LEU A 577 13.05 -55.84 -19.81
CA LEU A 577 12.00 -54.91 -19.39
C LEU A 577 12.48 -54.15 -18.16
N ILE A 578 12.49 -52.81 -18.19
CA ILE A 578 13.03 -51.98 -17.11
C ILE A 578 11.94 -51.08 -16.54
N CYS A 579 11.84 -51.03 -15.21
CA CYS A 579 11.03 -50.06 -14.49
C CYS A 579 11.81 -49.46 -13.32
N GLY A 580 11.36 -48.29 -12.85
CA GLY A 580 11.89 -47.66 -11.64
C GLY A 580 10.88 -47.66 -10.50
N THR A 581 11.34 -47.50 -9.25
CA THR A 581 10.48 -47.21 -8.11
C THR A 581 10.84 -45.88 -7.47
N ILE A 582 9.83 -45.20 -6.92
CA ILE A 582 9.97 -44.00 -6.08
C ILE A 582 9.41 -44.34 -4.71
N GLU A 583 10.24 -44.26 -3.66
CA GLU A 583 9.80 -44.48 -2.28
C GLU A 583 9.50 -43.16 -1.56
N ASN A 584 10.36 -42.15 -1.73
CA ASN A 584 10.16 -40.83 -1.17
C ASN A 584 9.61 -39.85 -2.23
N GLU A 585 8.29 -39.63 -2.21
CA GLU A 585 7.63 -38.71 -3.15
C GLU A 585 7.94 -37.22 -2.91
N ASP A 586 8.40 -36.86 -1.71
CA ASP A 586 8.55 -35.47 -1.26
C ASP A 586 9.95 -34.90 -1.54
N CYS A 587 10.88 -35.70 -2.08
CA CYS A 587 12.22 -35.22 -2.36
C CYS A 587 12.28 -34.42 -3.68
N GLU A 588 13.23 -33.47 -3.77
CA GLU A 588 13.39 -32.59 -4.93
C GLU A 588 13.57 -33.38 -6.24
N GLU A 589 14.36 -34.46 -6.19
CA GLU A 589 14.58 -35.30 -7.37
C GLU A 589 13.27 -36.00 -7.80
N ALA A 590 12.49 -36.53 -6.86
CA ALA A 590 11.20 -37.14 -7.17
C ALA A 590 10.27 -36.12 -7.84
N GLU A 591 10.14 -34.89 -7.31
CA GLU A 591 9.38 -33.79 -7.90
C GLU A 591 9.81 -33.50 -9.35
N LYS A 592 11.12 -33.45 -9.62
CA LYS A 592 11.63 -33.26 -10.99
C LYS A 592 11.35 -34.43 -11.92
N LEU A 593 11.36 -35.66 -11.41
CA LEU A 593 10.91 -36.83 -12.17
C LEU A 593 9.40 -36.79 -12.44
N LYS A 594 8.59 -36.12 -11.60
CA LYS A 594 7.13 -35.96 -11.82
C LYS A 594 6.80 -35.14 -13.05
N GLU A 595 7.64 -34.15 -13.36
CA GLU A 595 7.47 -33.25 -14.51
C GLU A 595 7.77 -33.96 -15.84
N GLN A 596 8.73 -34.89 -15.87
CA GLN A 596 9.36 -35.37 -17.11
C GLN A 596 9.11 -36.85 -17.44
N HIS A 597 8.58 -37.64 -16.50
CA HIS A 597 8.47 -39.09 -16.66
C HIS A 597 7.12 -39.68 -16.25
N LEU A 598 6.75 -40.76 -16.94
CA LEU A 598 5.50 -41.50 -16.75
C LEU A 598 5.56 -42.26 -15.42
N ARG A 599 4.55 -42.02 -14.57
CA ARG A 599 4.44 -42.62 -13.25
C ARG A 599 3.14 -43.41 -13.12
N LEU A 600 3.20 -44.53 -12.41
CA LEU A 600 2.03 -45.35 -12.10
C LEU A 600 1.86 -45.45 -10.58
N ARG A 601 0.70 -45.01 -10.09
CA ARG A 601 0.34 -45.08 -8.67
C ARG A 601 -0.13 -46.49 -8.31
N MET A 602 0.52 -47.09 -7.33
CA MET A 602 0.24 -48.43 -6.80
C MET A 602 -0.57 -48.31 -5.51
N GLU A 603 -1.88 -48.16 -5.66
CA GLU A 603 -2.85 -48.12 -4.56
C GLU A 603 -4.13 -48.89 -4.92
N ASN A 604 -4.58 -49.79 -4.04
CA ASN A 604 -5.74 -50.66 -4.26
C ASN A 604 -5.63 -51.54 -5.53
N VAL A 605 -4.41 -51.92 -5.88
CA VAL A 605 -4.03 -52.73 -7.05
C VAL A 605 -4.07 -54.21 -6.70
N VAL A 606 -3.76 -54.55 -5.46
CA VAL A 606 -3.73 -55.91 -4.92
C VAL A 606 -4.95 -56.13 -4.02
N ILE A 607 -5.55 -57.32 -4.07
CA ILE A 607 -6.69 -57.65 -3.19
C ILE A 607 -6.25 -57.71 -1.72
N GLN A 608 -7.12 -57.30 -0.79
CA GLN A 608 -6.82 -57.28 0.65
C GLN A 608 -6.40 -58.67 1.21
N ASN A 609 -6.87 -59.77 0.61
CA ASN A 609 -6.54 -61.14 1.01
C ASN A 609 -5.36 -61.75 0.23
N ALA A 610 -4.58 -60.95 -0.50
CA ALA A 610 -3.50 -61.48 -1.33
C ALA A 610 -2.44 -62.25 -0.54
N ILE A 611 -2.13 -61.85 0.70
CA ILE A 611 -1.15 -62.54 1.56
C ILE A 611 -1.53 -64.02 1.79
N ALA A 612 -2.82 -64.31 1.99
CA ALA A 612 -3.30 -65.68 2.20
C ALA A 612 -3.31 -66.51 0.91
N LEU A 613 -3.45 -65.86 -0.24
CA LEU A 613 -3.55 -66.49 -1.56
C LEU A 613 -2.22 -66.53 -2.32
N SER A 614 -1.22 -65.78 -1.89
CA SER A 614 0.07 -65.64 -2.56
C SER A 614 0.86 -66.96 -2.65
N PRO A 615 0.89 -67.86 -1.65
CA PRO A 615 1.62 -69.13 -1.81
C PRO A 615 1.03 -70.04 -2.88
N LEU A 616 -0.28 -69.93 -3.11
CA LEU A 616 -0.98 -70.69 -4.16
C LEU A 616 -0.72 -70.09 -5.54
N HIS A 617 -0.81 -68.77 -5.67
CA HIS A 617 -0.78 -68.09 -6.97
C HIS A 617 0.60 -67.60 -7.42
N LEU A 618 1.57 -67.48 -6.51
CA LEU A 618 2.99 -67.15 -6.79
C LEU A 618 3.90 -68.38 -6.63
N SER A 619 3.34 -69.59 -6.67
CA SER A 619 4.13 -70.82 -6.72
C SER A 619 4.81 -70.96 -8.08
N SER A 620 5.93 -71.68 -8.13
CA SER A 620 6.68 -71.93 -9.36
C SER A 620 5.85 -72.58 -10.48
N GLU A 621 4.76 -73.25 -10.15
CA GLU A 621 3.84 -73.87 -11.11
C GLU A 621 3.00 -72.85 -11.89
N ASN A 622 2.74 -71.69 -11.27
CA ASN A 622 1.96 -70.59 -11.85
C ASN A 622 2.85 -69.50 -12.47
N HIS A 623 4.17 -69.71 -12.45
CA HIS A 623 5.11 -68.81 -13.11
C HIS A 623 4.98 -68.93 -14.63
N SER A 624 5.13 -67.79 -15.31
CA SER A 624 5.20 -67.71 -16.76
C SER A 624 6.38 -66.85 -17.21
N GLU A 625 6.84 -67.11 -18.42
CA GLU A 625 7.88 -66.33 -19.08
C GLU A 625 7.27 -65.66 -20.32
N LEU A 626 7.19 -64.33 -20.31
CA LEU A 626 6.63 -63.58 -21.42
C LEU A 626 7.59 -63.64 -22.63
N ASP A 627 7.09 -64.03 -23.78
CA ASP A 627 7.74 -63.79 -25.06
C ASP A 627 7.07 -62.62 -25.78
N PRO A 628 7.70 -61.44 -25.83
CA PRO A 628 7.12 -60.29 -26.52
C PRO A 628 7.12 -60.47 -28.05
N GLY A 629 7.90 -61.40 -28.60
CA GLY A 629 8.05 -61.58 -30.05
C GLY A 629 8.76 -60.41 -30.74
N ALA A 630 8.55 -60.28 -32.05
CA ALA A 630 9.04 -59.15 -32.85
C ALA A 630 8.19 -57.89 -32.62
N ALA A 631 8.84 -56.71 -32.62
CA ALA A 631 8.17 -55.42 -32.38
C ALA A 631 6.94 -55.28 -33.28
N SER A 632 5.80 -54.96 -32.67
CA SER A 632 4.53 -54.95 -33.37
C SER A 632 4.46 -53.72 -34.28
N GLN A 633 4.79 -53.89 -35.57
CA GLN A 633 4.71 -52.83 -36.57
C GLN A 633 3.29 -52.76 -37.11
N GLY A 634 2.38 -52.13 -36.34
CA GLY A 634 0.99 -51.91 -36.77
C GLY A 634 0.88 -51.34 -38.17
N SER A 635 -0.25 -51.64 -38.82
CA SER A 635 -0.56 -51.04 -40.12
C SER A 635 -0.62 -49.52 -39.99
N LEU A 636 -0.16 -48.80 -41.02
CA LEU A 636 -0.17 -47.33 -41.05
C LEU A 636 -1.58 -46.73 -40.82
N PRO A 637 -2.67 -47.33 -41.34
CA PRO A 637 -4.05 -46.94 -41.01
C PRO A 637 -4.41 -47.07 -39.53
N ASP A 638 -4.00 -48.16 -38.86
CA ASP A 638 -4.29 -48.37 -37.44
C ASP A 638 -3.56 -47.34 -36.57
N LYS A 639 -2.31 -47.03 -36.94
CA LYS A 639 -1.50 -45.99 -36.30
C LYS A 639 -2.14 -44.61 -36.42
N LEU A 640 -2.66 -44.24 -37.60
CA LEU A 640 -3.36 -42.98 -37.82
C LEU A 640 -4.70 -42.93 -37.06
N ALA A 641 -5.49 -44.00 -37.07
CA ALA A 641 -6.76 -44.06 -36.34
C ALA A 641 -6.57 -43.97 -34.82
N ILE A 642 -5.47 -44.52 -34.30
CA ILE A 642 -5.06 -44.39 -32.89
C ILE A 642 -4.57 -42.96 -32.63
N ALA A 643 -3.71 -42.40 -33.50
CA ALA A 643 -3.20 -41.05 -33.35
C ALA A 643 -4.32 -39.98 -33.39
N ASP A 644 -5.30 -40.10 -34.27
CA ASP A 644 -6.44 -39.16 -34.35
C ASP A 644 -7.32 -39.20 -33.09
N LYS A 645 -7.49 -40.39 -32.49
CA LYS A 645 -8.22 -40.57 -31.22
C LYS A 645 -7.42 -40.09 -30.01
N ILE A 646 -6.10 -40.30 -30.02
CA ILE A 646 -5.21 -40.02 -28.90
C ILE A 646 -4.80 -38.55 -28.85
N SER A 647 -4.46 -37.97 -30.00
CA SER A 647 -3.89 -36.62 -30.06
C SER A 647 -4.92 -35.56 -29.73
N ALA A 648 -6.11 -35.57 -30.33
CA ALA A 648 -7.23 -34.64 -30.11
C ALA A 648 -6.84 -33.15 -29.85
N GLY A 649 -5.66 -32.70 -30.32
CA GLY A 649 -5.04 -31.41 -29.99
C GLY A 649 -4.46 -31.25 -28.57
N ARG A 650 -4.47 -32.28 -27.71
CA ARG A 650 -3.97 -32.26 -26.32
C ARG A 650 -2.49 -32.63 -26.17
N LEU A 651 -1.92 -33.39 -27.12
CA LEU A 651 -0.57 -33.93 -27.03
C LEU A 651 0.40 -33.30 -28.04
N ASP A 652 1.66 -33.10 -27.66
CA ASP A 652 2.75 -32.73 -28.57
C ASP A 652 3.15 -33.89 -29.50
N LEU A 653 3.99 -33.63 -30.50
CA LEU A 653 4.38 -34.65 -31.48
C LEU A 653 5.09 -35.84 -30.82
N THR A 654 5.97 -35.57 -29.86
CA THR A 654 6.78 -36.61 -29.20
C THR A 654 5.93 -37.52 -28.33
N ASN A 655 5.06 -36.95 -27.47
CA ASN A 655 4.16 -37.72 -26.63
C ASN A 655 3.06 -38.40 -27.44
N THR A 656 2.62 -37.83 -28.58
CA THR A 656 1.71 -38.51 -29.50
C THR A 656 2.34 -39.78 -30.07
N LEU A 657 3.60 -39.73 -30.52
CA LEU A 657 4.30 -40.91 -31.05
C LEU A 657 4.54 -41.98 -29.97
N ARG A 658 4.91 -41.56 -28.75
CA ARG A 658 5.08 -42.45 -27.60
C ARG A 658 3.77 -43.11 -27.19
N ALA A 659 2.71 -42.33 -27.02
CA ALA A 659 1.37 -42.82 -26.69
C ALA A 659 0.82 -43.76 -27.76
N MET A 660 1.05 -43.47 -29.04
CA MET A 660 0.67 -44.36 -30.15
C MET A 660 1.40 -45.71 -30.08
N ARG A 661 2.71 -45.70 -29.81
CA ARG A 661 3.51 -46.94 -29.67
C ARG A 661 3.02 -47.76 -28.48
N THR A 662 2.79 -47.14 -27.33
CA THR A 662 2.25 -47.78 -26.13
C THR A 662 0.85 -48.35 -26.36
N ALA A 663 -0.03 -47.59 -27.01
CA ALA A 663 -1.37 -48.07 -27.36
C ALA A 663 -1.32 -49.29 -28.28
N HIS A 664 -0.35 -49.33 -29.20
CA HIS A 664 -0.17 -50.46 -30.10
C HIS A 664 0.33 -51.73 -29.37
N GLU A 665 1.25 -51.57 -28.41
CA GLU A 665 1.72 -52.67 -27.56
C GLU A 665 0.64 -53.13 -26.56
N ALA A 666 -0.34 -52.30 -26.24
CA ALA A 666 -1.48 -52.64 -25.39
C ALA A 666 -2.55 -53.48 -26.10
N VAL A 667 -2.71 -53.37 -27.42
CA VAL A 667 -3.73 -54.10 -28.21
C VAL A 667 -3.72 -55.62 -27.95
N PRO A 668 -2.58 -56.33 -28.01
CA PRO A 668 -2.56 -57.77 -27.73
C PRO A 668 -2.81 -58.09 -26.25
N LEU A 669 -2.60 -57.14 -25.33
CA LEU A 669 -2.74 -57.36 -23.89
C LEU A 669 -4.19 -57.23 -23.41
N ASP A 670 -5.01 -56.40 -24.07
CA ASP A 670 -6.43 -56.29 -23.75
C ASP A 670 -7.31 -55.99 -24.98
N ASN A 671 -8.39 -56.76 -25.11
CA ASN A 671 -9.36 -56.62 -26.20
C ASN A 671 -10.31 -55.42 -25.99
N GLU A 672 -10.44 -54.90 -24.76
CA GLU A 672 -11.23 -53.69 -24.47
C GLU A 672 -10.45 -52.39 -24.79
N ASN A 673 -10.14 -52.25 -26.08
CA ASN A 673 -9.27 -51.21 -26.64
C ASN A 673 -9.63 -49.75 -26.24
N LYS A 674 -10.90 -49.44 -25.92
CA LYS A 674 -11.35 -48.05 -25.72
C LYS A 674 -10.96 -47.47 -24.36
N THR A 675 -11.02 -48.27 -23.30
CA THR A 675 -10.78 -47.84 -21.92
C THR A 675 -9.29 -47.64 -21.66
N HIS A 676 -8.44 -48.53 -22.20
CA HIS A 676 -6.98 -48.42 -22.16
C HIS A 676 -6.46 -47.23 -22.95
N GLN A 677 -6.95 -47.01 -24.17
CA GLN A 677 -6.53 -45.87 -25.00
C GLN A 677 -6.82 -44.53 -24.32
N LYS A 678 -7.97 -44.38 -23.65
CA LYS A 678 -8.31 -43.16 -22.92
C LYS A 678 -7.38 -42.92 -21.71
N ARG A 679 -7.11 -43.95 -20.88
CA ARG A 679 -6.18 -43.81 -19.74
C ARG A 679 -4.75 -43.52 -20.19
N LEU A 680 -4.31 -44.07 -21.33
CA LEU A 680 -3.01 -43.74 -21.91
C LEU A 680 -2.94 -42.26 -22.34
N VAL A 681 -3.98 -41.74 -23.00
CA VAL A 681 -4.07 -40.32 -23.36
C VAL A 681 -3.98 -39.43 -22.13
N ASP A 682 -4.77 -39.74 -21.10
CA ASP A 682 -4.77 -38.95 -19.86
C ASP A 682 -3.40 -39.02 -19.17
N LEU A 683 -2.74 -40.19 -19.15
CA LEU A 683 -1.42 -40.35 -18.54
C LEU A 683 -0.30 -39.56 -19.27
N TYR A 684 -0.30 -39.54 -20.61
CA TYR A 684 0.64 -38.71 -21.37
C TYR A 684 0.26 -37.22 -21.36
N ALA A 685 -1.02 -36.88 -21.24
CA ALA A 685 -1.49 -35.49 -21.16
C ALA A 685 -1.16 -34.87 -19.79
N ASP A 686 -1.23 -35.64 -18.71
CA ASP A 686 -0.81 -35.22 -17.38
C ASP A 686 0.69 -34.89 -17.33
N LEU A 687 1.52 -35.64 -18.08
CA LEU A 687 2.94 -35.33 -18.25
C LEU A 687 3.15 -33.97 -18.95
N GLN A 688 2.43 -33.71 -20.05
CA GLN A 688 2.55 -32.46 -20.80
C GLN A 688 2.00 -31.23 -20.07
N ASN A 689 0.93 -31.38 -19.30
CA ASN A 689 0.40 -30.27 -18.50
C ASN A 689 1.41 -29.83 -17.43
N ASN A 690 2.18 -30.76 -16.84
CA ASN A 690 3.22 -30.42 -15.88
C ASN A 690 4.43 -29.72 -16.55
N GLU A 691 4.78 -30.07 -17.79
CA GLU A 691 5.83 -29.36 -18.55
C GLU A 691 5.45 -27.89 -18.86
N LEU A 692 4.16 -27.60 -19.11
CA LEU A 692 3.67 -26.24 -19.40
C LEU A 692 3.64 -25.32 -18.17
N TYR A 693 3.58 -25.86 -16.94
CA TYR A 693 3.65 -25.07 -15.70
C TYR A 693 5.10 -24.80 -15.24
N ALA A 694 6.09 -25.45 -15.86
CA ALA A 694 7.51 -25.32 -15.53
C ALA A 694 8.29 -24.35 -16.44
N GLN A 695 7.66 -23.82 -17.50
CA GLN A 695 8.18 -22.72 -18.35
C GLN A 695 7.66 -21.36 -17.86
#